data_AF-A0A6S7J3B4-F1
#
_entry.id   AF-A0A6S7J3B4-F1
#
_cell.length_a   1.000
_cell.length_b   1.000
_cell.length_c   1.000
_cell.angle_alpha   90.00
_cell.angle_beta   90.00
_cell.angle_gamma   90.00
#
_symmetry.space_group_name_H-M   'P 1'
#
loop_
_entity.id
_entity.type
_entity.pdbx_description
1 polymer ?
#
loop_
_entity_poly.entity_id
_entity_poly.type
_entity_poly.pdbx_seq_one_letter_code
_entity_poly.pdbx_strand_id
1 'polypeptide(L)'
;GCNLSPTLFNVFINDIPDLFISKDCDPVYLGETKVNCLLYADDLVLLSQSESGLQESLAKLECYVKRWKLKINLKKSKVLIFGSKSQRRPYITTNWYFGGDLIECVDEYPYLGITFHYAGGFQLAHYDKRTRNIRNIDKVKAEIRKKISSGEYTVGQQIAPRKYEKMALNENGEIVRSEFVVEGRKQPLVEIRERTLKSQEKYMRQRCDDEYDKMTSESLITCLKAINEYHEDENVQSMRDRLKDIERTRHLKVWHDLSTIANHGHLVFMVSSLYDPAIHYLDSEYQNLTGCKNTDIQTKVETPEVYIVARSGSSDVEQLTYVDTRLECLEELSIDIKTSGGNDVGDKMRFFYGDSPARQLESGQQKGGNFYCSGCGANAQQAYQLDICFSCHYLSLIDRQQLVLAGPLGRKNSLAKAPKPFQKLKKDELIRELNARGIYEGESKKELEKLLTEELHGVQRVPALLYNNPTATLESINCDKYEILSFEPLHDIGKHIENVLAEFPFHLPEKEAAAVKEVINCSIGGKDTKRTFDYRCALIILAKHSSKIVTSNIVQQLLTTLVEIQRIAYSSESERTPKSVLRLHNMTWHHGILCREVFGFKLKELTTRKLYGNYYHNITSHAAMQHRLINGKACNVEEQERIFNTITNITKSTSSYHPSHIIGNIFIRLQAEKQMQAFQGSSSLNQETSVSKLADSLPPYGNTIISEDLIKKHIRSWPSHLERISDFLLPGKGSWWLEDESGNVEFLDGEKAASSHTGDIRVEDKHGQLKVIRRSLEEINITNGNINVGIEEQSVTGYLPEEFPQPDIVGFELYPDETINLPSMYPEDNDQHKDEMTVN
;
A
#
# COMPACT_ATOMS: atom_id res chain seq x y z
N GLY A 1 -21.42 -33.83 6.90
CA GLY A 1 -22.34 -34.39 7.91
C GLY A 1 -23.14 -33.26 8.53
N CYS A 2 -24.26 -33.58 9.20
CA CYS A 2 -25.05 -32.58 9.93
C CYS A 2 -24.24 -32.05 11.14
N ASN A 3 -24.12 -30.72 11.27
CA ASN A 3 -23.32 -30.08 12.32
C ASN A 3 -23.84 -30.35 13.75
N LEU A 4 -25.12 -30.69 13.89
CA LEU A 4 -25.74 -31.02 15.18
C LEU A 4 -25.57 -32.49 15.59
N SER A 5 -25.23 -33.36 14.64
CA SER A 5 -25.16 -34.81 14.89
C SER A 5 -24.18 -35.21 16.00
N PRO A 6 -22.96 -34.64 16.09
CA PRO A 6 -22.01 -35.01 17.14
C PRO A 6 -22.51 -34.62 18.53
N THR A 7 -23.10 -33.43 18.66
CA THR A 7 -23.63 -32.94 19.94
C THR A 7 -24.81 -33.78 20.41
N LEU A 8 -25.75 -34.10 19.52
CA LEU A 8 -26.90 -34.95 19.86
C LEU A 8 -26.46 -36.37 20.24
N PHE A 9 -25.43 -36.90 19.58
CA PHE A 9 -24.88 -38.21 19.94
C PHE A 9 -24.23 -38.20 21.33
N ASN A 10 -23.46 -37.17 21.66
CA ASN A 10 -22.87 -37.04 23.00
C ASN A 10 -23.93 -36.95 24.09
N VAL A 11 -25.03 -36.21 23.86
CA VAL A 11 -26.17 -36.15 24.78
C VAL A 11 -26.83 -37.52 24.93
N PHE A 12 -26.95 -38.28 23.84
CA PHE A 12 -27.57 -39.60 23.83
C PHE A 12 -26.82 -40.65 24.67
N ILE A 13 -25.49 -40.56 24.80
CA ILE A 13 -24.66 -41.53 25.53
C ILE A 13 -24.15 -41.02 26.89
N ASN A 14 -24.61 -39.86 27.35
CA ASN A 14 -24.03 -39.15 28.50
C ASN A 14 -24.19 -39.88 29.85
N ASP A 15 -25.13 -40.81 29.95
CA ASP A 15 -25.40 -41.60 31.16
C ASP A 15 -24.60 -42.92 31.23
N ILE A 16 -23.76 -43.24 30.22
CA ILE A 16 -22.88 -44.42 30.25
C ILE A 16 -21.94 -44.43 31.48
N PRO A 17 -21.26 -43.32 31.86
CA PRO A 17 -20.35 -43.34 33.00
C PRO A 17 -21.03 -43.71 34.31
N ASP A 18 -22.31 -43.36 34.47
CA ASP A 18 -23.08 -43.59 35.70
C ASP A 18 -23.30 -45.09 35.97
N LEU A 19 -23.26 -45.93 34.93
CA LEU A 19 -23.40 -47.39 35.04
C LEU A 19 -22.30 -48.03 35.89
N PHE A 20 -21.11 -47.44 35.88
CA PHE A 20 -19.91 -48.05 36.43
C PHE A 20 -19.53 -47.51 37.81
N ILE A 21 -20.32 -46.59 38.39
CA ILE A 21 -20.02 -45.96 39.69
C ILE A 21 -20.08 -46.97 40.87
N SER A 22 -20.72 -48.13 40.70
CA SER A 22 -20.81 -49.14 41.77
C SER A 22 -19.43 -49.73 42.14
N LYS A 23 -19.27 -50.14 43.41
CA LYS A 23 -18.03 -50.74 43.90
C LYS A 23 -17.69 -52.06 43.21
N ASP A 24 -18.67 -52.73 42.62
CA ASP A 24 -18.52 -54.05 42.01
C ASP A 24 -17.75 -54.02 40.68
N CYS A 25 -17.59 -52.84 40.07
CA CYS A 25 -16.80 -52.66 38.84
C CYS A 25 -15.29 -52.44 39.07
N ASP A 26 -14.88 -52.30 40.34
CA ASP A 26 -13.49 -52.15 40.77
C ASP A 26 -12.67 -51.07 40.00
N PRO A 27 -12.98 -49.77 40.19
CA PRO A 27 -12.41 -48.65 39.43
C PRO A 27 -10.90 -48.50 39.57
N VAL A 28 -10.28 -47.97 38.51
CA VAL A 28 -8.91 -47.46 38.56
C VAL A 28 -8.90 -46.07 39.23
N TYR A 29 -7.93 -45.84 40.12
CA TYR A 29 -7.75 -44.55 40.79
C TYR A 29 -6.71 -43.70 40.07
N LEU A 30 -7.07 -42.47 39.70
CA LEU A 30 -6.18 -41.42 39.24
C LEU A 30 -6.18 -40.29 40.28
N GLY A 31 -5.21 -40.35 41.20
CA GLY A 31 -5.23 -39.49 42.40
C GLY A 31 -6.42 -39.86 43.28
N GLU A 32 -7.27 -38.87 43.60
CA GLU A 32 -8.51 -39.06 44.37
C GLU A 32 -9.71 -39.44 43.48
N THR A 33 -9.57 -39.40 42.16
CA THR A 33 -10.66 -39.62 41.20
C THR A 33 -10.75 -41.09 40.77
N LYS A 34 -11.95 -41.66 40.86
CA LYS A 34 -12.25 -43.01 40.34
C LYS A 34 -12.60 -42.94 38.86
N VAL A 35 -11.94 -43.77 38.05
CA VAL A 35 -12.13 -43.84 36.60
C VAL A 35 -12.41 -45.28 36.18
N ASN A 36 -13.62 -45.50 35.66
CA ASN A 36 -14.06 -46.81 35.15
C ASN A 36 -14.18 -46.86 33.63
N CYS A 37 -14.32 -45.71 32.97
CA CYS A 37 -14.45 -45.66 31.53
C CYS A 37 -13.89 -44.37 30.93
N LEU A 38 -13.49 -44.45 29.66
CA LEU A 38 -13.13 -43.30 28.83
C LEU A 38 -14.02 -43.31 27.58
N LEU A 39 -14.61 -42.16 27.26
CA LEU A 39 -15.49 -41.98 26.11
C LEU A 39 -14.87 -40.96 25.15
N TYR A 40 -14.73 -41.34 23.89
CA TYR A 40 -14.32 -40.42 22.82
C TYR A 40 -15.11 -40.73 21.53
N ALA A 41 -16.02 -39.83 21.16
CA ALA A 41 -16.96 -40.07 20.05
C ALA A 41 -17.68 -41.43 20.21
N ASP A 42 -17.50 -42.36 19.27
CA ASP A 42 -18.06 -43.71 19.30
C ASP A 42 -17.15 -44.76 19.98
N ASP A 43 -15.94 -44.39 20.38
CA ASP A 43 -15.00 -45.27 21.07
C ASP A 43 -15.21 -45.23 22.60
N LEU A 44 -15.44 -46.40 23.20
CA LEU A 44 -15.57 -46.61 24.65
C LEU A 44 -14.46 -47.55 25.14
N VAL A 45 -13.74 -47.12 26.18
CA VAL A 45 -12.77 -47.94 26.92
C VAL A 45 -13.31 -48.19 28.32
N LEU A 46 -13.28 -49.43 28.78
CA LEU A 46 -13.56 -49.82 30.16
C LEU A 46 -12.25 -50.11 30.89
N LEU A 47 -12.17 -49.68 32.15
CA LEU A 47 -11.00 -49.82 33.01
C LEU A 47 -11.44 -50.44 34.35
N SER A 48 -10.71 -51.45 34.80
CA SER A 48 -10.93 -52.08 36.10
C SER A 48 -9.60 -52.61 36.66
N GLN A 49 -9.50 -52.70 37.99
CA GLN A 49 -8.34 -53.25 38.68
C GLN A 49 -8.39 -54.78 38.87
N SER A 50 -9.56 -55.40 38.66
CA SER A 50 -9.75 -56.85 38.81
C SER A 50 -10.48 -57.48 37.64
N GLU A 51 -10.31 -58.80 37.53
CA GLU A 51 -11.00 -59.62 36.54
C GLU A 51 -12.52 -59.56 36.70
N SER A 52 -12.99 -59.79 37.92
CA SER A 52 -14.40 -59.73 38.28
C SER A 52 -15.00 -58.35 38.01
N GLY A 53 -14.26 -57.28 38.30
CA GLY A 53 -14.73 -55.91 38.07
C GLY A 53 -14.93 -55.60 36.59
N LEU A 54 -13.97 -55.97 35.72
CA LEU A 54 -14.10 -55.76 34.29
C LEU A 54 -15.24 -56.58 33.68
N GLN A 55 -15.42 -57.83 34.11
CA GLN A 55 -16.49 -58.69 33.62
C GLN A 55 -17.88 -58.18 34.05
N GLU A 56 -17.99 -57.62 35.26
CA GLU A 56 -19.20 -56.94 35.73
C GLU A 56 -19.49 -55.66 34.93
N SER A 57 -18.46 -54.87 34.60
CA SER A 57 -18.61 -53.71 33.71
C SER A 57 -19.11 -54.11 32.32
N LEU A 58 -18.61 -55.22 31.76
CA LEU A 58 -19.09 -55.75 30.48
C LEU A 58 -20.58 -56.16 30.56
N ALA A 59 -21.01 -56.81 31.64
CA ALA A 59 -22.40 -57.21 31.85
C ALA A 59 -23.35 -56.01 31.96
N LYS A 60 -22.94 -54.96 32.68
CA LYS A 60 -23.73 -53.71 32.77
C LYS A 60 -23.81 -52.97 31.45
N LEU A 61 -22.71 -52.92 30.72
CA LEU A 61 -22.69 -52.33 29.38
C LEU A 61 -23.61 -53.09 28.42
N GLU A 62 -23.69 -54.42 28.52
CA GLU A 62 -24.61 -55.24 27.73
C GLU A 62 -26.08 -54.85 27.99
N CYS A 63 -26.47 -54.72 29.26
CA CYS A 63 -27.82 -54.28 29.64
C CYS A 63 -28.14 -52.88 29.07
N TYR A 64 -27.19 -51.96 29.14
CA TYR A 64 -27.35 -50.61 28.61
C TYR A 64 -27.51 -50.58 27.09
N VAL A 65 -26.62 -51.28 26.37
CA VAL A 65 -26.64 -51.35 24.91
C VAL A 65 -27.93 -51.98 24.40
N LYS A 66 -28.47 -52.99 25.08
CA LYS A 66 -29.79 -53.57 24.77
C LYS A 66 -30.93 -52.58 24.99
N ARG A 67 -30.92 -51.85 26.11
CA ARG A 67 -31.95 -50.84 26.43
C ARG A 67 -31.99 -49.72 25.40
N TRP A 68 -30.82 -49.19 25.03
CA TRP A 68 -30.69 -48.06 24.12
C TRP A 68 -30.56 -48.44 22.64
N LYS A 69 -30.73 -49.73 22.31
CA LYS A 69 -30.65 -50.29 20.94
C LYS A 69 -29.34 -49.96 20.22
N LEU A 70 -28.25 -49.86 20.98
CA LEU A 70 -26.89 -49.72 20.44
C LEU A 70 -26.35 -51.09 20.00
N LYS A 71 -25.28 -51.10 19.22
CA LYS A 71 -24.59 -52.34 18.83
C LYS A 71 -23.08 -52.17 18.96
N ILE A 72 -22.45 -53.02 19.76
CA ILE A 72 -20.99 -53.07 19.87
C ILE A 72 -20.39 -53.94 18.76
N ASN A 73 -19.29 -53.49 18.17
CA ASN A 73 -18.54 -54.27 17.20
C ASN A 73 -17.50 -55.16 17.90
N LEU A 74 -17.92 -56.37 18.27
CA LEU A 74 -17.08 -57.34 18.97
C LEU A 74 -15.82 -57.78 18.19
N LYS A 75 -15.78 -57.61 16.87
CA LYS A 75 -14.55 -57.87 16.09
C LYS A 75 -13.45 -56.84 16.41
N LYS A 76 -13.83 -55.60 16.70
CA LYS A 76 -12.91 -54.50 17.04
C LYS A 76 -12.64 -54.38 18.54
N SER A 77 -13.57 -54.83 19.39
CA SER A 77 -13.41 -54.87 20.84
C SER A 77 -12.36 -55.90 21.24
N LYS A 78 -11.40 -55.50 22.08
CA LYS A 78 -10.32 -56.36 22.61
C LYS A 78 -10.09 -56.05 24.08
N VAL A 79 -9.59 -57.04 24.82
CA VAL A 79 -9.14 -56.86 26.20
C VAL A 79 -7.61 -56.74 26.22
N LEU A 80 -7.08 -55.73 26.91
CA LEU A 80 -5.65 -55.55 27.13
C LEU A 80 -5.37 -55.51 28.64
N ILE A 81 -4.55 -56.45 29.11
CA ILE A 81 -4.23 -56.59 30.53
C ILE A 81 -2.83 -56.03 30.78
N PHE A 82 -2.71 -54.99 31.61
CA PHE A 82 -1.42 -54.38 31.96
C PHE A 82 -0.71 -55.15 33.08
N GLY A 83 0.61 -55.32 32.96
CA GLY A 83 1.44 -55.98 33.98
C GLY A 83 2.66 -56.71 33.41
N SER A 84 3.54 -57.22 34.26
CA SER A 84 4.67 -58.03 33.80
C SER A 84 4.21 -59.38 33.22
N LYS A 85 5.03 -60.03 32.39
CA LYS A 85 4.69 -61.33 31.76
C LYS A 85 4.30 -62.40 32.79
N SER A 86 4.86 -62.39 34.00
CA SER A 86 4.50 -63.34 35.07
C SER A 86 3.16 -62.99 35.73
N GLN A 87 2.88 -61.71 35.95
CA GLN A 87 1.63 -61.22 36.55
C GLN A 87 0.42 -61.41 35.63
N ARG A 88 0.60 -61.38 34.31
CA ARG A 88 -0.49 -61.52 33.32
C ARG A 88 -0.90 -62.97 33.06
N ARG A 89 -0.03 -63.95 33.29
CA ARG A 89 -0.26 -65.37 32.97
C ARG A 89 -1.60 -65.93 33.46
N PRO A 90 -2.08 -65.64 34.68
CA PRO A 90 -3.37 -66.15 35.16
C PRO A 90 -4.57 -65.62 34.35
N TYR A 91 -4.46 -64.40 33.82
CA TYR A 91 -5.56 -63.66 33.22
C TYR A 91 -5.61 -63.74 31.69
N ILE A 92 -4.51 -64.12 31.04
CA ILE A 92 -4.46 -64.35 29.59
C ILE A 92 -5.29 -65.60 29.20
N THR A 93 -5.45 -66.55 30.12
CA THR A 93 -6.30 -67.74 29.95
C THR A 93 -7.75 -67.53 30.37
N THR A 94 -8.08 -66.36 30.92
CA THR A 94 -9.46 -66.02 31.29
C THR A 94 -10.27 -65.72 30.03
N ASN A 95 -11.45 -66.32 29.94
CA ASN A 95 -12.40 -66.03 28.88
C ASN A 95 -13.27 -64.82 29.27
N TRP A 96 -13.24 -63.78 28.44
CA TRP A 96 -14.04 -62.57 28.62
C TRP A 96 -15.29 -62.62 27.77
N TYR A 97 -16.45 -62.36 28.36
CA TYR A 97 -17.73 -62.51 27.67
C TYR A 97 -18.51 -61.19 27.58
N PHE A 98 -19.14 -60.94 26.43
CA PHE A 98 -20.11 -59.88 26.24
C PHE A 98 -21.30 -60.42 25.46
N GLY A 99 -22.49 -60.50 26.06
CA GLY A 99 -23.65 -61.10 25.40
C GLY A 99 -23.52 -62.59 25.07
N GLY A 100 -22.64 -63.30 25.78
CA GLY A 100 -22.30 -64.71 25.51
C GLY A 100 -21.19 -64.91 24.47
N ASP A 101 -20.77 -63.86 23.76
CA ASP A 101 -19.68 -63.91 22.79
C ASP A 101 -18.33 -63.64 23.46
N LEU A 102 -17.27 -64.32 22.99
CA LEU A 102 -15.91 -64.20 23.54
C LEU A 102 -15.19 -62.96 23.00
N ILE A 103 -14.55 -62.19 23.88
CA ILE A 103 -13.66 -61.08 23.52
C ILE A 103 -12.20 -61.54 23.62
N GLU A 104 -11.44 -61.30 22.55
CA GLU A 104 -10.02 -61.66 22.48
C GLU A 104 -9.16 -60.77 23.39
N CYS A 105 -8.28 -61.41 24.17
CA CYS A 105 -7.22 -60.74 24.92
C CYS A 105 -5.98 -60.57 24.04
N VAL A 106 -5.45 -59.35 23.94
CA VAL A 106 -4.31 -58.99 23.09
C VAL A 106 -3.13 -58.46 23.90
N ASP A 107 -1.93 -58.51 23.32
CA ASP A 107 -0.72 -57.93 23.92
C ASP A 107 -0.54 -56.44 23.61
N GLU A 108 -1.14 -55.96 22.52
CA GLU A 108 -1.13 -54.57 22.10
C GLU A 108 -2.45 -54.15 21.45
N TYR A 109 -2.83 -52.89 21.64
CA TYR A 109 -4.05 -52.34 21.06
C TYR A 109 -3.89 -50.86 20.65
N PRO A 110 -4.25 -50.48 19.41
CA PRO A 110 -4.24 -49.08 18.98
C PRO A 110 -5.49 -48.34 19.47
N TYR A 111 -5.31 -47.31 20.28
CA TYR A 111 -6.38 -46.42 20.74
C TYR A 111 -6.01 -44.96 20.46
N LEU A 112 -6.89 -44.24 19.74
CA LEU A 112 -6.71 -42.83 19.33
C LEU A 112 -5.33 -42.51 18.71
N GLY A 113 -4.78 -43.45 17.94
CA GLY A 113 -3.50 -43.31 17.24
C GLY A 113 -2.26 -43.62 18.08
N ILE A 114 -2.44 -44.05 19.34
CA ILE A 114 -1.39 -44.52 20.25
C ILE A 114 -1.54 -46.04 20.42
N THR A 115 -0.47 -46.80 20.16
CA THR A 115 -0.45 -48.24 20.44
C THR A 115 -0.08 -48.47 21.89
N PHE A 116 -1.02 -49.00 22.67
CA PHE A 116 -0.77 -49.43 24.05
C PHE A 116 -0.24 -50.86 24.03
N HIS A 117 0.84 -51.09 24.78
CA HIS A 117 1.40 -52.42 24.97
C HIS A 117 1.26 -52.81 26.45
N TYR A 118 1.04 -54.09 26.73
CA TYR A 118 0.77 -54.60 28.08
C TYR A 118 1.82 -54.21 29.13
N ALA A 119 3.07 -53.98 28.70
CA ALA A 119 4.18 -53.59 29.58
C ALA A 119 4.14 -52.11 30.03
N GLY A 120 3.17 -51.32 29.55
CA GLY A 120 2.98 -49.91 29.94
C GLY A 120 4.00 -48.92 29.36
N GLY A 121 4.89 -49.35 28.47
CA GLY A 121 5.92 -48.52 27.87
C GLY A 121 5.43 -47.67 26.69
N PHE A 122 5.66 -46.35 26.73
CA PHE A 122 5.33 -45.41 25.64
C PHE A 122 6.38 -45.30 24.53
N GLN A 123 7.51 -46.02 24.62
CA GLN A 123 8.63 -45.87 23.68
C GLN A 123 8.25 -46.22 22.22
N LEU A 124 7.47 -47.28 22.00
CA LEU A 124 6.95 -47.67 20.68
C LEU A 124 6.00 -46.61 20.11
N ALA A 125 5.12 -46.04 20.94
CA ALA A 125 4.22 -44.96 20.53
C ALA A 125 4.96 -43.68 20.12
N HIS A 126 6.03 -43.31 20.82
CA HIS A 126 6.89 -42.18 20.44
C HIS A 126 7.62 -42.44 19.11
N TYR A 127 8.11 -43.66 18.90
CA TYR A 127 8.78 -44.06 17.66
C TYR A 127 7.83 -44.01 16.45
N ASP A 128 6.62 -44.56 16.56
CA ASP A 128 5.64 -44.56 15.48
C ASP A 128 5.15 -43.15 15.12
N LYS A 129 4.90 -42.30 16.13
CA LYS A 129 4.49 -40.91 15.90
C LYS A 129 5.60 -40.10 15.21
N ARG A 130 6.87 -40.30 15.62
CA ARG A 130 8.03 -39.67 14.99
C ARG A 130 8.22 -40.12 13.54
N THR A 131 8.06 -41.42 13.29
CA THR A 131 8.23 -42.00 11.94
C THR A 131 7.11 -41.58 10.99
N ARG A 132 5.85 -41.53 11.46
CA ARG A 132 4.71 -40.99 10.68
C ARG A 132 4.90 -39.51 10.37
N ASN A 133 5.38 -38.71 11.34
CA ASN A 133 5.66 -37.30 11.13
C ASN A 133 6.77 -37.07 10.10
N ILE A 134 7.87 -37.83 10.15
CA ILE A 134 8.96 -37.76 9.15
C ILE A 134 8.44 -38.11 7.75
N ARG A 135 7.71 -39.23 7.60
CA ARG A 135 7.11 -39.63 6.31
C ARG A 135 6.15 -38.57 5.76
N ASN A 136 5.38 -37.90 6.61
CA ASN A 136 4.49 -36.83 6.20
C ASN A 136 5.28 -35.58 5.73
N ILE A 137 6.37 -35.22 6.42
CA ILE A 137 7.26 -34.13 6.00
C ILE A 137 7.90 -34.44 4.65
N ASP A 138 8.37 -35.67 4.43
CA ASP A 138 9.00 -36.06 3.16
C ASP A 138 8.01 -36.04 2.00
N LYS A 139 6.77 -36.46 2.23
CA LYS A 139 5.68 -36.32 1.25
C LYS A 139 5.41 -34.85 0.91
N VAL A 140 5.33 -33.98 1.91
CA VAL A 140 5.13 -32.53 1.69
C VAL A 140 6.30 -31.93 0.92
N LYS A 141 7.55 -32.27 1.27
CA LYS A 141 8.75 -31.83 0.53
C LYS A 141 8.74 -32.31 -0.91
N ALA A 142 8.37 -33.57 -1.16
CA ALA A 142 8.27 -34.13 -2.49
C ALA A 142 7.20 -33.41 -3.33
N GLU A 143 6.04 -33.11 -2.74
CA GLU A 143 4.99 -32.35 -3.42
C GLU A 143 5.42 -30.92 -3.72
N ILE A 144 6.04 -30.21 -2.77
CA ILE A 144 6.59 -28.87 -3.01
C ILE A 144 7.63 -28.89 -4.13
N ARG A 145 8.54 -29.87 -4.13
CA ARG A 145 9.53 -30.03 -5.21
C ARG A 145 8.88 -30.28 -6.56
N LYS A 146 7.83 -31.10 -6.59
CA LYS A 146 7.04 -31.36 -7.79
C LYS A 146 6.41 -30.07 -8.32
N LYS A 147 5.77 -29.29 -7.45
CA LYS A 147 5.16 -28.00 -7.78
C LYS A 147 6.17 -26.96 -8.26
N ILE A 148 7.36 -26.94 -7.67
CA ILE A 148 8.46 -26.08 -8.16
C ILE A 148 8.92 -26.55 -9.54
N SER A 149 9.12 -27.85 -9.74
CA SER A 149 9.56 -28.41 -11.02
C SER A 149 8.54 -28.25 -12.15
N SER A 150 7.25 -28.20 -11.82
CA SER A 150 6.18 -27.95 -12.80
C SER A 150 5.97 -26.46 -13.09
N GLY A 151 6.71 -25.56 -12.43
CA GLY A 151 6.51 -24.11 -12.52
C GLY A 151 5.24 -23.61 -11.82
N GLU A 152 4.57 -24.45 -11.02
CA GLU A 152 3.39 -24.04 -10.24
C GLU A 152 3.80 -23.06 -9.13
N TYR A 153 4.95 -23.31 -8.49
CA TYR A 153 5.56 -22.38 -7.52
C TYR A 153 6.94 -21.92 -7.99
N THR A 154 7.17 -20.62 -8.00
CA THR A 154 8.50 -20.04 -8.18
C THR A 154 9.13 -19.68 -6.83
N VAL A 155 10.41 -19.98 -6.64
CA VAL A 155 11.16 -19.56 -5.45
C VAL A 155 11.88 -18.22 -5.67
N GLY A 156 11.80 -17.65 -6.88
CA GLY A 156 12.58 -16.48 -7.27
C GLY A 156 14.08 -16.74 -7.36
N GLN A 157 14.80 -15.76 -7.93
CA GLN A 157 16.25 -15.74 -8.07
C GLN A 157 16.89 -15.08 -6.85
N GLN A 158 18.04 -15.60 -6.40
CA GLN A 158 18.80 -15.01 -5.31
C GLN A 158 19.48 -13.72 -5.78
N ILE A 159 19.45 -12.69 -4.95
CA ILE A 159 19.98 -11.36 -5.25
C ILE A 159 20.74 -10.79 -4.05
N ALA A 160 21.70 -9.90 -4.33
CA ALA A 160 22.43 -9.10 -3.35
C ALA A 160 22.83 -9.90 -2.08
N PRO A 161 23.73 -10.90 -2.18
CA PRO A 161 24.22 -11.65 -1.02
C PRO A 161 24.91 -10.72 -0.03
N ARG A 162 24.51 -10.77 1.24
CA ARG A 162 25.12 -9.95 2.31
C ARG A 162 25.54 -10.81 3.49
N LYS A 163 26.72 -10.50 4.04
CA LYS A 163 27.23 -11.12 5.26
C LYS A 163 26.60 -10.45 6.49
N TYR A 164 26.19 -11.27 7.45
CA TYR A 164 25.66 -10.86 8.73
C TYR A 164 26.41 -11.61 9.83
N GLU A 165 26.62 -10.93 10.96
CA GLU A 165 27.17 -11.54 12.16
C GLU A 165 26.04 -11.87 13.14
N LYS A 166 26.17 -13.01 13.83
CA LYS A 166 25.39 -13.30 15.04
C LYS A 166 26.32 -13.70 16.17
N MET A 167 25.96 -13.27 17.37
CA MET A 167 26.53 -13.78 18.60
C MET A 167 25.69 -14.96 19.08
N ALA A 168 26.35 -16.06 19.42
CA ALA A 168 25.72 -17.23 20.02
C ALA A 168 26.60 -17.71 21.18
N LEU A 169 26.01 -18.38 22.16
CA LEU A 169 26.77 -19.10 23.17
C LEU A 169 27.14 -20.48 22.61
N ASN A 170 28.41 -20.88 22.71
CA ASN A 170 28.78 -22.27 22.44
C ASN A 170 28.36 -23.19 23.60
N GLU A 171 28.60 -24.49 23.47
CA GLU A 171 28.29 -25.49 24.49
C GLU A 171 29.01 -25.23 25.83
N ASN A 172 30.09 -24.45 25.81
CA ASN A 172 30.85 -24.05 27.00
C ASN A 172 30.36 -22.72 27.62
N GLY A 173 29.31 -22.10 27.06
CA GLY A 173 28.79 -20.81 27.52
C GLY A 173 29.62 -19.59 27.11
N GLU A 174 30.55 -19.74 26.16
CA GLU A 174 31.36 -18.64 25.63
C GLU A 174 30.65 -17.96 24.46
N ILE A 175 30.78 -16.63 24.35
CA ILE A 175 30.24 -15.86 23.23
C ILE A 175 31.07 -16.13 21.98
N VAL A 176 30.50 -16.84 21.03
CA VAL A 176 31.06 -17.08 19.71
C VAL A 176 30.37 -16.17 18.69
N ARG A 177 31.17 -15.46 17.89
CA ARG A 177 30.69 -14.77 16.70
C ARG A 177 30.70 -15.73 15.53
N SER A 178 29.56 -15.85 14.85
CA SER A 178 29.46 -16.62 13.62
C SER A 178 28.94 -15.72 12.50
N GLU A 179 29.60 -15.81 11.34
CA GLU A 179 29.17 -15.14 10.13
C GLU A 179 28.22 -16.04 9.34
N PHE A 180 27.21 -15.45 8.71
CA PHE A 180 26.32 -16.12 7.77
C PHE A 180 25.90 -15.17 6.65
N VAL A 181 25.62 -15.72 5.48
CA VAL A 181 25.14 -14.94 4.33
C VAL A 181 23.61 -15.03 4.26
N VAL A 182 22.96 -13.89 4.04
CA VAL A 182 21.54 -13.83 3.68
C VAL A 182 21.42 -13.15 2.33
N GLU A 183 20.66 -13.76 1.45
CA GLU A 183 20.39 -13.29 0.11
C GLU A 183 18.93 -12.82 0.04
N GLY A 184 18.70 -11.73 -0.66
CA GLY A 184 17.36 -11.37 -1.10
C GLY A 184 16.87 -12.34 -2.16
N ARG A 185 15.58 -12.26 -2.49
CA ARG A 185 15.01 -12.96 -3.64
C ARG A 185 14.16 -12.01 -4.50
N LYS A 186 14.31 -12.11 -5.82
CA LYS A 186 13.44 -11.45 -6.81
C LYS A 186 12.61 -12.49 -7.57
N GLN A 187 11.37 -12.17 -7.91
CA GLN A 187 10.71 -12.74 -9.08
C GLN A 187 11.16 -11.93 -10.30
N PRO A 188 11.65 -12.55 -11.38
CA PRO A 188 11.97 -11.84 -12.63
C PRO A 188 10.77 -11.03 -13.11
N LEU A 189 11.00 -9.80 -13.57
CA LEU A 189 9.90 -8.91 -13.89
C LEU A 189 9.13 -9.43 -15.12
N VAL A 190 9.83 -9.97 -16.11
CA VAL A 190 9.23 -10.66 -17.28
C VAL A 190 8.27 -11.78 -16.88
N GLU A 191 8.62 -12.62 -15.89
CA GLU A 191 7.72 -13.68 -15.41
C GLU A 191 6.45 -13.11 -14.76
N ILE A 192 6.56 -11.97 -14.06
CA ILE A 192 5.40 -11.28 -13.49
C ILE A 192 4.55 -10.69 -14.63
N ARG A 193 5.19 -10.05 -15.62
CA ARG A 193 4.52 -9.41 -16.77
C ARG A 193 3.72 -10.43 -17.60
N GLU A 194 4.31 -11.57 -17.93
CA GLU A 194 3.67 -12.65 -18.69
C GLU A 194 2.48 -13.26 -17.92
N ARG A 195 2.69 -13.56 -16.63
CA ARG A 195 1.66 -14.17 -15.77
C ARG A 195 0.47 -13.24 -15.56
N THR A 196 0.74 -11.96 -15.28
CA THR A 196 -0.30 -10.95 -15.09
C THR A 196 -1.03 -10.72 -16.41
N LEU A 197 -0.32 -10.61 -17.55
CA LEU A 197 -0.95 -10.50 -18.87
C LEU A 197 -1.91 -11.65 -19.10
N LYS A 198 -1.47 -12.91 -18.97
CA LYS A 198 -2.32 -14.09 -19.14
C LYS A 198 -3.58 -14.06 -18.28
N SER A 199 -3.49 -13.53 -17.05
CA SER A 199 -4.65 -13.42 -16.16
C SER A 199 -5.59 -12.26 -16.51
N GLN A 200 -5.06 -11.21 -17.15
CA GLN A 200 -5.72 -9.94 -17.43
C GLN A 200 -6.22 -9.83 -18.88
N GLU A 201 -5.74 -10.65 -19.82
CA GLU A 201 -6.09 -10.61 -21.25
C GLU A 201 -7.59 -10.50 -21.50
N LYS A 202 -8.39 -11.26 -20.76
CA LYS A 202 -9.87 -11.26 -20.86
C LYS A 202 -10.51 -9.91 -20.52
N TYR A 203 -9.83 -9.05 -19.78
CA TYR A 203 -10.29 -7.71 -19.40
C TYR A 203 -9.77 -6.61 -20.33
N MET A 204 -8.89 -6.94 -21.28
CA MET A 204 -8.25 -5.96 -22.16
C MET A 204 -9.00 -5.82 -23.49
N ARG A 205 -8.95 -4.61 -24.06
CA ARG A 205 -9.41 -4.30 -25.42
C ARG A 205 -8.40 -4.85 -26.44
N GLN A 206 -8.39 -6.17 -26.65
CA GLN A 206 -7.38 -6.82 -27.51
C GLN A 206 -7.89 -6.99 -28.94
N ARG A 207 -7.56 -6.02 -29.79
CA ARG A 207 -7.75 -6.12 -31.24
C ARG A 207 -6.51 -6.72 -31.93
N CYS A 208 -6.72 -7.63 -32.87
CA CYS A 208 -5.65 -8.09 -33.76
C CYS A 208 -5.35 -7.04 -34.84
N ASP A 209 -4.23 -7.20 -35.55
CA ASP A 209 -3.81 -6.26 -36.60
C ASP A 209 -4.87 -6.13 -37.71
N ASP A 210 -5.45 -7.24 -38.15
CA ASP A 210 -6.54 -7.26 -39.13
C ASP A 210 -7.80 -6.48 -38.66
N GLU A 211 -8.07 -6.43 -37.36
CA GLU A 211 -9.19 -5.68 -36.81
C GLU A 211 -8.94 -4.18 -36.88
N TYR A 212 -7.71 -3.73 -36.55
CA TYR A 212 -7.32 -2.32 -36.71
C TYR A 212 -7.34 -1.87 -38.17
N ASP A 213 -6.85 -2.71 -39.07
CA ASP A 213 -6.81 -2.41 -40.51
C ASP A 213 -8.22 -2.23 -41.10
N LYS A 214 -9.21 -2.94 -40.55
CA LYS A 214 -10.63 -2.85 -40.96
C LYS A 214 -11.40 -1.70 -40.30
N MET A 215 -10.83 -0.99 -39.31
CA MET A 215 -11.53 0.12 -38.66
C MET A 215 -11.74 1.28 -39.63
N THR A 216 -12.97 1.80 -39.67
CA THR A 216 -13.30 3.01 -40.43
C THR A 216 -12.77 4.25 -39.72
N SER A 217 -12.57 5.35 -40.47
CA SER A 217 -12.17 6.64 -39.88
C SER A 217 -13.14 7.09 -38.78
N GLU A 218 -14.44 6.90 -38.98
CA GLU A 218 -15.46 7.23 -37.98
C GLU A 218 -15.31 6.41 -36.69
N SER A 219 -14.95 5.13 -36.81
CA SER A 219 -14.72 4.24 -35.66
C SER A 219 -13.46 4.65 -34.89
N LEU A 220 -12.38 4.98 -35.61
CA LEU A 220 -11.13 5.46 -35.01
C LEU A 220 -11.35 6.78 -34.26
N ILE A 221 -12.04 7.75 -34.88
CA ILE A 221 -12.40 9.03 -34.26
C ILE A 221 -13.22 8.77 -32.99
N THR A 222 -14.20 7.87 -33.06
CA THR A 222 -15.04 7.54 -31.90
C THR A 222 -14.22 6.96 -30.75
N CYS A 223 -13.34 5.99 -31.03
CA CYS A 223 -12.47 5.39 -30.02
C CYS A 223 -11.51 6.43 -29.41
N LEU A 224 -10.82 7.21 -30.25
CA LEU A 224 -9.87 8.22 -29.81
C LEU A 224 -10.54 9.34 -29.01
N LYS A 225 -11.73 9.81 -29.42
CA LYS A 225 -12.51 10.77 -28.63
C LYS A 225 -12.92 10.19 -27.28
N ALA A 226 -13.33 8.92 -27.23
CA ALA A 226 -13.73 8.27 -25.98
C ALA A 226 -12.59 8.20 -24.94
N ILE A 227 -11.34 8.19 -25.38
CA ILE A 227 -10.15 8.22 -24.52
C ILE A 227 -9.46 9.60 -24.50
N ASN A 228 -10.07 10.62 -25.11
CA ASN A 228 -9.56 12.00 -25.23
C ASN A 228 -8.17 12.10 -25.91
N GLU A 229 -7.92 11.23 -26.88
CA GLU A 229 -6.71 11.18 -27.71
C GLU A 229 -7.05 11.50 -29.17
N TYR A 230 -8.12 12.25 -29.46
CA TYR A 230 -8.42 12.65 -30.83
C TYR A 230 -7.73 13.97 -31.18
N HIS A 231 -7.14 14.05 -32.37
CA HIS A 231 -6.53 15.26 -32.91
C HIS A 231 -7.13 15.55 -34.29
N GLU A 232 -7.66 16.76 -34.49
CA GLU A 232 -8.42 17.11 -35.70
C GLU A 232 -7.59 16.99 -36.99
N ASP A 233 -6.31 17.34 -36.93
CA ASP A 233 -5.40 17.36 -38.09
C ASP A 233 -4.66 16.02 -38.32
N GLU A 234 -5.03 14.95 -37.61
CA GLU A 234 -4.36 13.65 -37.71
C GLU A 234 -4.92 12.79 -38.86
N ASN A 235 -4.03 12.19 -39.65
CA ASN A 235 -4.44 11.27 -40.72
C ASN A 235 -4.88 9.90 -40.17
N VAL A 236 -5.63 9.14 -40.99
CA VAL A 236 -6.23 7.84 -40.59
C VAL A 236 -5.18 6.81 -40.15
N GLN A 237 -4.01 6.78 -40.80
CA GLN A 237 -2.96 5.84 -40.42
C GLN A 237 -2.37 6.17 -39.06
N SER A 238 -2.06 7.45 -38.81
CA SER A 238 -1.57 7.92 -37.51
C SER A 238 -2.60 7.69 -36.39
N MET A 239 -3.89 7.95 -36.64
CA MET A 239 -4.97 7.61 -35.70
C MET A 239 -4.98 6.11 -35.35
N ARG A 240 -4.82 5.24 -36.36
CA ARG A 240 -4.79 3.79 -36.17
C ARG A 240 -3.56 3.37 -35.36
N ASP A 241 -2.38 3.84 -35.74
CA ASP A 241 -1.12 3.48 -35.08
C ASP A 241 -1.11 3.95 -33.63
N ARG A 242 -1.66 5.14 -33.36
CA ARG A 242 -1.79 5.69 -32.00
C ARG A 242 -2.77 4.90 -31.15
N LEU A 243 -3.96 4.59 -31.66
CA LEU A 243 -4.91 3.75 -30.93
C LEU A 243 -4.29 2.37 -30.62
N LYS A 244 -3.60 1.78 -31.61
CA LYS A 244 -2.90 0.51 -31.46
C LYS A 244 -1.80 0.57 -30.40
N ASP A 245 -0.99 1.62 -30.39
CA ASP A 245 0.07 1.84 -29.39
C ASP A 245 -0.51 1.96 -27.98
N ILE A 246 -1.57 2.75 -27.81
CA ILE A 246 -2.23 2.95 -26.51
C ILE A 246 -2.82 1.63 -26.00
N GLU A 247 -3.64 0.94 -26.80
CA GLU A 247 -4.32 -0.30 -26.39
C GLU A 247 -3.33 -1.47 -26.15
N ARG A 248 -2.12 -1.40 -26.72
CA ARG A 248 -1.06 -2.42 -26.56
C ARG A 248 0.03 -2.06 -25.56
N THR A 249 -0.05 -0.92 -24.88
CA THR A 249 0.96 -0.50 -23.90
C THR A 249 0.37 -0.45 -22.50
N ARG A 250 0.66 -1.44 -21.64
CA ARG A 250 0.21 -1.38 -20.24
C ARG A 250 1.15 -0.51 -19.41
N HIS A 251 0.60 0.03 -18.33
CA HIS A 251 1.34 0.81 -17.36
C HIS A 251 1.53 0.01 -16.07
N LEU A 252 2.74 -0.01 -15.55
CA LEU A 252 3.08 -0.68 -14.28
C LEU A 252 3.28 0.35 -13.18
N LYS A 253 2.89 -0.02 -11.96
CA LYS A 253 3.13 0.75 -10.74
C LYS A 253 3.85 -0.10 -9.70
N VAL A 254 4.76 0.52 -8.97
CA VAL A 254 5.60 -0.13 -7.96
C VAL A 254 5.33 0.48 -6.59
N TRP A 255 5.22 -0.40 -5.61
CA TRP A 255 5.13 -0.06 -4.20
C TRP A 255 6.28 -0.72 -3.46
N HIS A 256 6.78 -0.07 -2.41
CA HIS A 256 7.67 -0.73 -1.46
C HIS A 256 7.37 -0.32 -0.03
N ASP A 257 7.75 -1.21 0.88
CA ASP A 257 7.77 -0.93 2.30
C ASP A 257 9.02 -1.55 2.95
N LEU A 258 9.48 -0.88 4.00
CA LEU A 258 10.52 -1.36 4.87
C LEU A 258 9.92 -1.63 6.25
N SER A 259 9.73 -2.91 6.54
CA SER A 259 9.10 -3.33 7.79
C SER A 259 9.91 -4.36 8.55
N THR A 260 9.68 -4.43 9.86
CA THR A 260 10.36 -5.38 10.73
C THR A 260 9.57 -6.68 10.80
N ILE A 261 10.16 -7.76 10.29
CA ILE A 261 9.64 -9.12 10.41
C ILE A 261 10.60 -9.90 11.30
N ALA A 262 10.09 -10.56 12.35
CA ALA A 262 10.92 -11.40 13.22
C ALA A 262 12.14 -10.66 13.84
N ASN A 263 11.97 -9.41 14.26
CA ASN A 263 13.04 -8.54 14.77
C ASN A 263 14.15 -8.22 13.75
N HIS A 264 13.88 -8.40 12.46
CA HIS A 264 14.80 -8.05 11.38
C HIS A 264 14.08 -7.17 10.36
N GLY A 265 14.75 -6.11 9.91
CA GLY A 265 14.24 -5.28 8.82
C GLY A 265 14.24 -6.05 7.50
N HIS A 266 13.13 -5.93 6.77
CA HIS A 266 12.94 -6.50 5.45
C HIS A 266 12.37 -5.45 4.51
N LEU A 267 12.89 -5.42 3.30
CA LEU A 267 12.43 -4.61 2.19
C LEU A 267 11.56 -5.49 1.30
N VAL A 268 10.33 -5.04 1.04
CA VAL A 268 9.38 -5.73 0.18
C VAL A 268 8.96 -4.79 -0.94
N PHE A 269 9.23 -5.17 -2.18
CA PHE A 269 8.67 -4.52 -3.36
C PHE A 269 7.52 -5.34 -3.91
N MET A 270 6.47 -4.65 -4.33
CA MET A 270 5.36 -5.21 -5.10
C MET A 270 5.17 -4.41 -6.37
N VAL A 271 4.72 -5.09 -7.43
CA VAL A 271 4.38 -4.48 -8.72
C VAL A 271 2.95 -4.88 -9.08
N SER A 272 2.22 -3.97 -9.71
CA SER A 272 0.93 -4.27 -10.34
C SER A 272 0.75 -3.50 -11.64
N SER A 273 -0.12 -4.03 -12.50
CA SER A 273 -0.63 -3.27 -13.65
C SER A 273 -1.54 -2.15 -13.15
N LEU A 274 -1.57 -1.04 -13.88
CA LEU A 274 -2.52 0.05 -13.69
C LEU A 274 -3.77 -0.24 -14.53
N TYR A 275 -4.94 -0.10 -13.92
CA TYR A 275 -6.19 -0.12 -14.68
C TYR A 275 -6.33 1.17 -15.48
N ASP A 276 -6.63 1.02 -16.76
CA ASP A 276 -6.78 2.12 -17.71
C ASP A 276 -7.95 1.79 -18.65
N PRO A 277 -9.03 2.58 -18.69
CA PRO A 277 -10.17 2.37 -19.59
C PRO A 277 -9.81 2.36 -21.08
N ALA A 278 -8.68 2.95 -21.47
CA ALA A 278 -8.19 2.88 -22.84
C ALA A 278 -7.70 1.47 -23.19
N ILE A 279 -7.15 0.74 -22.22
CA ILE A 279 -6.57 -0.59 -22.41
C ILE A 279 -7.55 -1.69 -21.96
N HIS A 280 -8.37 -1.40 -20.96
CA HIS A 280 -9.23 -2.35 -20.27
C HIS A 280 -10.70 -1.99 -20.47
N TYR A 281 -11.57 -2.99 -20.45
CA TYR A 281 -13.01 -2.78 -20.43
C TYR A 281 -13.46 -2.16 -19.11
N LEU A 282 -14.48 -1.31 -19.19
CA LEU A 282 -15.29 -0.92 -18.05
C LEU A 282 -16.08 -2.14 -17.52
N ASP A 283 -16.39 -2.14 -16.23
CA ASP A 283 -17.18 -3.21 -15.60
C ASP A 283 -18.52 -3.44 -16.32
N SER A 284 -19.19 -2.36 -16.74
CA SER A 284 -20.45 -2.40 -17.49
C SER A 284 -20.29 -2.97 -18.89
N GLU A 285 -19.23 -2.59 -19.61
CA GLU A 285 -18.92 -3.12 -20.94
C GLU A 285 -18.63 -4.62 -20.88
N TYR A 286 -17.78 -5.05 -19.94
CA TYR A 286 -17.44 -6.45 -19.76
C TYR A 286 -18.64 -7.30 -19.35
N GLN A 287 -19.51 -6.77 -18.48
CA GLN A 287 -20.76 -7.42 -18.13
C GLN A 287 -21.67 -7.60 -19.36
N ASN A 288 -21.77 -6.59 -20.22
CA ASN A 288 -22.58 -6.69 -21.45
C ASN A 288 -22.00 -7.71 -22.44
N LEU A 289 -20.67 -7.80 -22.54
CA LEU A 289 -19.98 -8.74 -23.43
C LEU A 289 -20.06 -10.19 -22.97
N THR A 290 -19.95 -10.43 -21.66
CA THR A 290 -19.77 -11.79 -21.10
C THR A 290 -20.96 -12.31 -20.30
N GLY A 291 -21.88 -11.43 -19.91
CA GLY A 291 -22.95 -11.73 -18.94
C GLY A 291 -22.45 -11.86 -17.49
N CYS A 292 -21.15 -11.70 -17.23
CA CYS A 292 -20.56 -11.84 -15.90
C CYS A 292 -20.87 -10.61 -15.03
N LYS A 293 -21.80 -10.76 -14.08
CA LYS A 293 -22.18 -9.68 -13.15
C LYS A 293 -21.17 -9.53 -12.01
N ASN A 294 -21.08 -8.33 -11.47
CA ASN A 294 -20.30 -7.99 -10.26
C ASN A 294 -18.78 -8.25 -10.38
N THR A 295 -18.20 -8.02 -11.56
CA THR A 295 -16.75 -8.05 -11.73
C THR A 295 -16.20 -6.64 -11.51
N ASP A 296 -15.35 -6.45 -10.50
CA ASP A 296 -14.56 -5.22 -10.31
C ASP A 296 -13.23 -5.40 -11.06
N ILE A 297 -13.18 -4.94 -12.32
CA ILE A 297 -12.03 -5.15 -13.20
C ILE A 297 -10.80 -4.41 -12.68
N GLN A 298 -10.98 -3.18 -12.20
CA GLN A 298 -9.90 -2.39 -11.63
C GLN A 298 -9.16 -3.20 -10.55
N THR A 299 -9.88 -3.77 -9.59
CA THR A 299 -9.27 -4.55 -8.50
C THR A 299 -8.56 -5.81 -9.01
N LYS A 300 -9.09 -6.45 -10.06
CA LYS A 300 -8.44 -7.63 -10.67
C LYS A 300 -7.17 -7.29 -11.43
N VAL A 301 -7.18 -6.20 -12.19
CA VAL A 301 -6.00 -5.72 -12.95
C VAL A 301 -4.92 -5.23 -11.99
N GLU A 302 -5.30 -4.51 -10.95
CA GLU A 302 -4.37 -3.86 -10.03
C GLU A 302 -3.89 -4.75 -8.88
N THR A 303 -4.18 -6.06 -8.94
CA THR A 303 -3.75 -7.02 -7.93
C THR A 303 -2.21 -7.04 -7.81
N PRO A 304 -1.65 -6.74 -6.62
CA PRO A 304 -0.20 -6.68 -6.43
C PRO A 304 0.46 -8.06 -6.46
N GLU A 305 1.63 -8.12 -7.12
CA GLU A 305 2.52 -9.28 -7.15
C GLU A 305 3.81 -8.96 -6.39
N VAL A 306 4.26 -9.89 -5.55
CA VAL A 306 5.52 -9.74 -4.80
C VAL A 306 6.70 -9.82 -5.78
N TYR A 307 7.43 -8.72 -5.88
CA TYR A 307 8.54 -8.56 -6.81
C TYR A 307 9.87 -8.89 -6.15
N ILE A 308 10.24 -8.17 -5.08
CA ILE A 308 11.49 -8.38 -4.35
C ILE A 308 11.19 -8.52 -2.86
N VAL A 309 11.83 -9.50 -2.20
CA VAL A 309 11.88 -9.59 -0.73
C VAL A 309 13.32 -9.76 -0.31
N ALA A 310 13.81 -8.86 0.52
CA ALA A 310 15.19 -8.93 0.97
C ALA A 310 15.35 -8.42 2.40
N ARG A 311 16.41 -8.88 3.09
CA ARG A 311 16.76 -8.36 4.41
C ARG A 311 17.44 -7.00 4.27
N SER A 312 16.91 -5.99 4.93
CA SER A 312 17.45 -4.63 4.85
C SER A 312 17.27 -3.91 6.18
N GLY A 313 18.33 -3.25 6.65
CA GLY A 313 18.21 -2.22 7.67
C GLY A 313 17.49 -0.97 7.14
N SER A 314 17.23 -0.02 8.04
CA SER A 314 16.51 1.23 7.74
C SER A 314 17.37 2.34 7.15
N SER A 315 18.67 2.14 7.03
CA SER A 315 19.56 3.11 6.39
C SER A 315 19.36 3.15 4.88
N ASP A 316 19.56 4.34 4.28
CA ASP A 316 19.48 4.50 2.82
C ASP A 316 20.52 3.64 2.10
N VAL A 317 21.72 3.49 2.69
CA VAL A 317 22.81 2.67 2.13
C VAL A 317 22.36 1.23 1.92
N GLU A 318 21.69 0.66 2.91
CA GLU A 318 21.21 -0.72 2.82
C GLU A 318 20.08 -0.87 1.81
N GLN A 319 19.14 0.08 1.78
CA GLN A 319 18.01 0.02 0.85
C GLN A 319 18.46 0.23 -0.61
N LEU A 320 19.42 1.13 -0.85
CA LEU A 320 19.98 1.41 -2.17
C LEU A 320 20.81 0.24 -2.74
N THR A 321 21.21 -0.74 -1.92
CA THR A 321 21.92 -1.94 -2.38
C THR A 321 21.09 -2.77 -3.37
N TYR A 322 19.76 -2.61 -3.36
CA TYR A 322 18.85 -3.35 -4.25
C TYR A 322 18.54 -2.60 -5.56
N VAL A 323 19.14 -1.43 -5.81
CA VAL A 323 18.91 -0.65 -7.03
C VAL A 323 19.42 -1.39 -8.27
N ASP A 324 20.61 -1.99 -8.23
CA ASP A 324 21.15 -2.73 -9.39
C ASP A 324 20.23 -3.86 -9.83
N THR A 325 19.65 -4.58 -8.87
CA THR A 325 18.66 -5.62 -9.15
C THR A 325 17.43 -5.06 -9.84
N ARG A 326 16.98 -3.86 -9.48
CA ARG A 326 15.84 -3.20 -10.14
C ARG A 326 16.20 -2.76 -11.54
N LEU A 327 17.38 -2.16 -11.74
CA LEU A 327 17.87 -1.70 -13.04
C LEU A 327 17.98 -2.86 -14.04
N GLU A 328 18.54 -4.00 -13.62
CA GLU A 328 18.62 -5.22 -14.42
C GLU A 328 17.22 -5.66 -14.92
N CYS A 329 16.21 -5.63 -14.05
CA CYS A 329 14.84 -5.99 -14.47
C CYS A 329 14.17 -4.91 -15.34
N LEU A 330 14.58 -3.64 -15.25
CA LEU A 330 14.03 -2.58 -16.09
C LEU A 330 14.51 -2.69 -17.54
N GLU A 331 15.67 -3.31 -17.79
CA GLU A 331 16.11 -3.66 -19.15
C GLU A 331 15.09 -4.56 -19.86
N GLU A 332 14.41 -5.45 -19.12
CA GLU A 332 13.39 -6.34 -19.67
C GLU A 332 12.17 -5.58 -20.22
N LEU A 333 11.93 -4.33 -19.82
CA LEU A 333 10.80 -3.51 -20.30
C LEU A 333 10.94 -3.09 -21.78
N SER A 334 12.14 -3.16 -22.36
CA SER A 334 12.31 -2.92 -23.80
C SER A 334 11.83 -4.08 -24.67
N ILE A 335 11.39 -5.18 -24.06
CA ILE A 335 10.92 -6.38 -24.74
C ILE A 335 9.40 -6.49 -24.57
N ASP A 336 8.70 -6.53 -25.70
CA ASP A 336 7.27 -6.81 -25.74
C ASP A 336 7.00 -8.28 -25.37
N ILE A 337 5.90 -8.50 -24.66
CA ILE A 337 5.39 -9.83 -24.34
C ILE A 337 4.18 -10.16 -25.21
N LYS A 338 3.91 -11.44 -25.42
CA LYS A 338 2.83 -11.88 -26.30
C LYS A 338 1.58 -12.30 -25.53
N THR A 339 0.42 -11.93 -26.06
CA THR A 339 -0.85 -12.46 -25.60
C THR A 339 -1.02 -13.93 -26.04
N SER A 340 -2.01 -14.64 -25.46
CA SER A 340 -2.43 -15.97 -25.94
C SER A 340 -2.81 -15.99 -27.44
N GLY A 341 -3.24 -14.85 -27.98
CA GLY A 341 -3.56 -14.66 -29.40
C GLY A 341 -2.37 -14.27 -30.29
N GLY A 342 -1.17 -14.11 -29.72
CA GLY A 342 0.07 -13.79 -30.44
C GLY A 342 0.34 -12.30 -30.67
N ASN A 343 -0.52 -11.41 -30.16
CA ASN A 343 -0.35 -9.95 -30.26
C ASN A 343 0.78 -9.50 -29.31
N ASP A 344 1.62 -8.57 -29.79
CA ASP A 344 2.66 -7.94 -28.97
C ASP A 344 2.06 -6.88 -28.04
N VAL A 345 2.52 -6.86 -26.79
CA VAL A 345 2.10 -5.95 -25.73
C VAL A 345 3.33 -5.44 -24.99
N GLY A 346 3.49 -4.11 -24.98
CA GLY A 346 4.52 -3.40 -24.25
C GLY A 346 4.10 -3.09 -22.81
N ASP A 347 5.08 -2.86 -21.94
CA ASP A 347 4.86 -2.41 -20.56
C ASP A 347 5.76 -1.21 -20.23
N LYS A 348 5.19 -0.14 -19.66
CA LYS A 348 5.92 1.05 -19.20
C LYS A 348 5.82 1.21 -17.70
N MET A 349 6.94 1.45 -17.03
CA MET A 349 6.96 1.76 -15.59
C MET A 349 6.50 3.20 -15.37
N ARG A 350 5.29 3.40 -14.83
CA ARG A 350 4.66 4.74 -14.76
C ARG A 350 4.74 5.37 -13.37
N PHE A 351 4.42 4.63 -12.32
CA PHE A 351 4.26 5.24 -10.98
C PHE A 351 4.98 4.50 -9.86
N PHE A 352 5.51 5.27 -8.93
CA PHE A 352 5.82 4.85 -7.57
C PHE A 352 4.76 5.38 -6.60
N TYR A 353 4.29 4.53 -5.69
CA TYR A 353 3.36 4.91 -4.62
C TYR A 353 3.71 4.18 -3.32
N GLY A 354 3.24 4.71 -2.20
CA GLY A 354 3.54 4.19 -0.88
C GLY A 354 3.52 5.27 0.18
N ASP A 355 3.98 4.92 1.37
CA ASP A 355 4.06 5.86 2.48
C ASP A 355 5.13 6.95 2.24
N SER A 356 5.23 7.91 3.15
CA SER A 356 6.15 9.05 2.96
C SER A 356 7.64 8.63 3.00
N PRO A 357 8.10 7.83 3.97
CA PRO A 357 9.45 7.25 3.96
C PRO A 357 9.84 6.55 2.64
N ALA A 358 8.94 5.74 2.07
CA ALA A 358 9.19 5.02 0.83
C ALA A 358 9.37 5.98 -0.35
N ARG A 359 8.48 6.97 -0.47
CA ARG A 359 8.53 8.02 -1.51
C ARG A 359 9.75 8.93 -1.38
N GLN A 360 10.14 9.25 -0.15
CA GLN A 360 11.35 10.05 0.13
C GLN A 360 12.61 9.30 -0.29
N LEU A 361 12.67 7.99 -0.02
CA LEU A 361 13.74 7.15 -0.55
C LEU A 361 13.70 7.14 -2.09
N GLU A 362 12.57 6.84 -2.71
CA GLU A 362 12.54 6.71 -4.17
C GLU A 362 12.96 8.02 -4.88
N SER A 363 12.49 9.17 -4.37
CA SER A 363 12.75 10.51 -4.92
C SER A 363 14.12 11.09 -4.57
N GLY A 364 14.77 10.62 -3.52
CA GLY A 364 15.95 11.28 -2.93
C GLY A 364 15.64 12.52 -2.10
N GLN A 365 14.39 12.66 -1.64
CA GLN A 365 13.99 13.66 -0.68
C GLN A 365 14.49 13.30 0.74
N GLN A 366 14.75 14.32 1.55
CA GLN A 366 15.03 14.10 2.98
C GLN A 366 13.88 13.37 3.70
N LYS A 367 14.28 12.55 4.67
CA LYS A 367 13.35 11.94 5.63
C LYS A 367 13.13 12.88 6.81
N GLY A 368 11.90 13.36 6.98
CA GLY A 368 11.58 14.38 8.00
C GLY A 368 12.03 15.79 7.60
N GLY A 369 12.45 16.60 8.57
CA GLY A 369 12.92 17.98 8.30
C GLY A 369 11.80 18.95 7.88
N ASN A 370 12.17 20.10 7.30
CA ASN A 370 11.20 21.12 6.90
C ASN A 370 10.68 20.96 5.47
N PHE A 371 11.28 20.12 4.63
CA PHE A 371 10.78 19.84 3.29
C PHE A 371 10.59 18.33 3.17
N TYR A 372 9.46 17.82 3.63
CA TYR A 372 9.19 16.38 3.68
C TYR A 372 8.46 15.87 2.44
N CYS A 373 7.84 16.76 1.66
CA CYS A 373 6.99 16.37 0.53
C CYS A 373 7.85 15.83 -0.62
N SER A 374 7.45 14.70 -1.20
CA SER A 374 8.12 14.12 -2.37
C SER A 374 7.60 14.70 -3.70
N GLY A 375 6.53 15.50 -3.67
CA GLY A 375 5.94 16.12 -4.85
C GLY A 375 6.34 17.56 -5.08
N CYS A 376 6.51 18.36 -4.02
CA CYS A 376 6.81 19.78 -4.16
C CYS A 376 7.78 20.27 -3.08
N GLY A 377 8.26 21.51 -3.25
CA GLY A 377 9.19 22.18 -2.33
C GLY A 377 8.52 22.86 -1.13
N ALA A 378 7.30 22.47 -0.75
CA ALA A 378 6.58 23.13 0.34
C ALA A 378 7.31 22.97 1.69
N ASN A 379 7.46 24.09 2.40
CA ASN A 379 8.02 24.10 3.74
C ASN A 379 6.95 23.68 4.77
N ALA A 380 7.29 22.74 5.65
CA ALA A 380 6.48 22.22 6.74
C ALA A 380 5.91 23.31 7.66
N GLN A 381 6.63 24.42 7.81
CA GLN A 381 6.18 25.56 8.62
C GLN A 381 5.09 26.39 7.94
N GLN A 382 4.88 26.19 6.64
CA GLN A 382 3.90 26.90 5.82
C GLN A 382 2.89 25.93 5.18
N ALA A 383 2.88 24.66 5.58
CA ALA A 383 2.00 23.62 5.03
C ALA A 383 0.49 23.93 5.18
N TYR A 384 0.12 24.82 6.10
CA TYR A 384 -1.25 25.32 6.30
C TYR A 384 -1.59 26.57 5.47
N GLN A 385 -0.62 27.17 4.79
CA GLN A 385 -0.80 28.35 3.93
C GLN A 385 -1.06 27.85 2.51
N LEU A 386 -2.35 27.70 2.17
CA LEU A 386 -2.76 27.11 0.89
C LEU A 386 -2.29 27.94 -0.30
N ASP A 387 -2.25 29.26 -0.21
CA ASP A 387 -1.68 30.16 -1.24
C ASP A 387 -0.22 29.83 -1.58
N ILE A 388 0.61 29.61 -0.55
CA ILE A 388 2.01 29.20 -0.74
C ILE A 388 2.10 27.76 -1.24
N CYS A 389 1.35 26.83 -0.65
CA CYS A 389 1.38 25.43 -1.05
C CYS A 389 0.87 25.23 -2.48
N PHE A 390 -0.08 26.05 -2.93
CA PHE A 390 -0.70 25.94 -4.23
C PHE A 390 0.18 26.48 -5.34
N SER A 391 1.01 27.49 -5.03
CA SER A 391 2.03 28.04 -5.92
C SER A 391 3.33 27.22 -5.96
N CYS A 392 3.52 26.26 -5.05
CA CYS A 392 4.69 25.37 -5.08
C CYS A 392 4.69 24.52 -6.35
N HIS A 393 5.75 24.64 -7.14
CA HIS A 393 5.94 23.80 -8.32
C HIS A 393 6.18 22.32 -7.96
N TYR A 394 5.69 21.43 -8.82
CA TYR A 394 6.01 20.01 -8.76
C TYR A 394 7.48 19.80 -9.10
N LEU A 395 8.17 18.98 -8.29
CA LEU A 395 9.57 18.62 -8.47
C LEU A 395 9.67 17.21 -9.07
N SER A 396 9.85 17.14 -10.39
CA SER A 396 10.03 15.88 -11.10
C SER A 396 11.34 15.19 -10.71
N LEU A 397 11.48 13.92 -11.07
CA LEU A 397 12.73 13.18 -10.88
C LEU A 397 13.91 13.82 -11.62
N ILE A 398 13.64 14.42 -12.78
CA ILE A 398 14.64 15.15 -13.58
C ILE A 398 15.05 16.44 -12.87
N ASP A 399 14.09 17.23 -12.37
CA ASP A 399 14.39 18.45 -11.61
C ASP A 399 15.25 18.13 -10.40
N ARG A 400 14.94 17.03 -9.68
CA ARG A 400 15.70 16.56 -8.52
C ARG A 400 17.13 16.16 -8.89
N GLN A 401 17.31 15.45 -10.00
CA GLN A 401 18.64 15.12 -10.51
C GLN A 401 19.43 16.38 -10.84
N GLN A 402 18.83 17.32 -11.58
CA GLN A 402 19.46 18.58 -11.97
C GLN A 402 19.85 19.43 -10.75
N LEU A 403 18.95 19.56 -9.77
CA LEU A 403 19.23 20.26 -8.51
C LEU A 403 20.47 19.69 -7.80
N VAL A 404 20.62 18.37 -7.76
CA VAL A 404 21.76 17.73 -7.09
C VAL A 404 23.06 17.94 -7.89
N LEU A 405 23.00 17.86 -9.21
CA LEU A 405 24.17 17.95 -10.10
C LEU A 405 24.58 19.38 -10.47
N ALA A 406 23.77 20.38 -10.14
CA ALA A 406 24.03 21.79 -10.42
C ALA A 406 25.31 22.28 -9.73
N GLY A 407 25.55 21.86 -8.49
CA GLY A 407 26.74 22.26 -7.74
C GLY A 407 27.90 21.25 -7.81
N PRO A 408 29.14 21.72 -7.59
CA PRO A 408 30.35 20.92 -7.74
C PRO A 408 30.46 19.76 -6.73
N LEU A 409 30.04 19.97 -5.49
CA LEU A 409 30.16 18.96 -4.43
C LEU A 409 29.04 17.93 -4.56
N GLY A 410 27.81 18.37 -4.89
CA GLY A 410 26.69 17.49 -5.20
C GLY A 410 27.05 16.50 -6.31
N ARG A 411 27.53 17.01 -7.45
CA ARG A 411 27.99 16.20 -8.58
C ARG A 411 29.14 15.25 -8.21
N LYS A 412 30.21 15.77 -7.61
CA LYS A 412 31.39 14.97 -7.24
C LYS A 412 31.03 13.83 -6.30
N ASN A 413 30.26 14.12 -5.25
CA ASN A 413 29.92 13.13 -4.22
C ASN A 413 28.88 12.13 -4.73
N SER A 414 27.96 12.53 -5.62
CA SER A 414 27.07 11.59 -6.31
C SER A 414 27.84 10.62 -7.19
N LEU A 415 28.82 11.08 -7.99
CA LEU A 415 29.67 10.21 -8.80
C LEU A 415 30.52 9.24 -7.95
N ALA A 416 30.88 9.67 -6.74
CA ALA A 416 31.52 8.82 -5.73
C ALA A 416 30.53 7.87 -5.00
N LYS A 417 29.28 7.80 -5.45
CA LYS A 417 28.19 6.98 -4.85
C LYS A 417 28.01 7.27 -3.36
N ALA A 418 28.07 8.54 -2.97
CA ALA A 418 27.72 8.94 -1.61
C ALA A 418 26.20 8.84 -1.43
N PRO A 419 25.69 8.16 -0.38
CA PRO A 419 24.24 8.03 -0.12
C PRO A 419 23.59 9.38 0.20
N LYS A 420 24.36 10.33 0.72
CA LYS A 420 23.95 11.70 1.03
C LYS A 420 25.05 12.68 0.59
N PRO A 421 25.09 13.08 -0.68
CA PRO A 421 26.12 13.94 -1.28
C PRO A 421 26.43 15.23 -0.50
N PHE A 422 25.44 15.82 0.18
CA PHE A 422 25.60 17.07 0.91
C PHE A 422 25.86 16.90 2.42
N GLN A 423 26.00 15.66 2.91
CA GLN A 423 26.19 15.42 4.33
C GLN A 423 27.63 15.66 4.75
N LYS A 424 27.81 16.32 5.91
CA LYS A 424 29.12 16.57 6.55
C LYS A 424 30.10 17.41 5.72
N LEU A 425 29.61 18.24 4.81
CA LEU A 425 30.45 19.23 4.13
C LEU A 425 31.12 20.17 5.15
N LYS A 426 32.37 20.55 4.87
CA LYS A 426 33.09 21.59 5.59
C LYS A 426 32.54 22.97 5.21
N LYS A 427 32.83 23.99 6.02
CA LYS A 427 32.38 25.37 5.76
C LYS A 427 32.79 25.85 4.37
N ASP A 428 34.05 25.66 3.99
CA ASP A 428 34.55 26.10 2.66
C ASP A 428 33.92 25.31 1.50
N GLU A 429 33.56 24.05 1.72
CA GLU A 429 32.86 23.22 0.73
C GLU A 429 31.41 23.68 0.54
N LEU A 430 30.74 24.09 1.63
CA LEU A 430 29.40 24.68 1.56
C LEU A 430 29.42 26.02 0.82
N ILE A 431 30.39 26.90 1.12
CA ILE A 431 30.56 28.17 0.39
C ILE A 431 30.76 27.90 -1.10
N ARG A 432 31.63 26.94 -1.46
CA ARG A 432 31.87 26.58 -2.85
C ARG A 432 30.61 26.02 -3.54
N GLU A 433 29.84 25.21 -2.84
CA GLU A 433 28.58 24.64 -3.35
C GLU A 433 27.51 25.72 -3.56
N LEU A 434 27.36 26.64 -2.61
CA LEU A 434 26.39 27.74 -2.67
C LEU A 434 26.77 28.80 -3.70
N ASN A 435 28.04 29.19 -3.78
CA ASN A 435 28.53 30.14 -4.78
C ASN A 435 28.28 29.65 -6.21
N ALA A 436 28.45 28.34 -6.45
CA ALA A 436 28.15 27.73 -7.75
C ALA A 436 26.64 27.77 -8.10
N ARG A 437 25.79 27.97 -7.11
CA ARG A 437 24.33 28.16 -7.23
C ARG A 437 23.93 29.64 -7.16
N GLY A 438 24.90 30.55 -7.14
CA GLY A 438 24.66 32.00 -7.08
C GLY A 438 24.29 32.54 -5.69
N ILE A 439 24.49 31.76 -4.63
CA ILE A 439 24.22 32.17 -3.24
C ILE A 439 25.55 32.51 -2.56
N TYR A 440 25.72 33.79 -2.19
CA TYR A 440 26.93 34.33 -1.58
C TYR A 440 26.73 34.76 -0.12
N GLU A 441 25.62 34.32 0.49
CA GLU A 441 25.22 34.66 1.86
C GLU A 441 25.61 33.58 2.87
N GLY A 442 25.61 33.95 4.16
CA GLY A 442 25.85 33.04 5.29
C GLY A 442 27.27 33.10 5.85
N GLU A 443 27.38 33.28 7.18
CA GLU A 443 28.67 33.43 7.85
C GLU A 443 29.06 32.16 8.61
N SER A 444 28.08 31.51 9.25
CA SER A 444 28.29 30.29 10.01
C SER A 444 28.02 29.04 9.18
N LYS A 445 28.65 27.92 9.56
CA LYS A 445 28.39 26.62 8.94
C LYS A 445 26.88 26.26 8.96
N LYS A 446 26.20 26.56 10.06
CA LYS A 446 24.79 26.25 10.26
C LYS A 446 23.87 27.07 9.34
N GLU A 447 24.20 28.34 9.11
CA GLU A 447 23.47 29.19 8.15
C GLU A 447 23.66 28.68 6.73
N LEU A 448 24.89 28.35 6.34
CA LEU A 448 25.19 27.79 5.02
C LEU A 448 24.47 26.45 4.78
N GLU A 449 24.43 25.56 5.79
CA GLU A 449 23.66 24.30 5.71
C GLU A 449 22.15 24.56 5.53
N LYS A 450 21.62 25.59 6.19
CA LYS A 450 20.22 26.01 6.07
C LYS A 450 19.93 26.56 4.68
N LEU A 451 20.74 27.49 4.19
CA LEU A 451 20.62 28.06 2.84
C LEU A 451 20.65 26.97 1.77
N LEU A 452 21.59 26.02 1.88
CA LEU A 452 21.68 24.90 0.95
C LEU A 452 20.43 24.01 1.01
N THR A 453 19.88 23.77 2.20
CA THR A 453 18.66 22.98 2.36
C THR A 453 17.43 23.67 1.76
N GLU A 454 17.36 24.99 1.88
CA GLU A 454 16.29 25.82 1.31
C GLU A 454 16.37 25.85 -0.22
N GLU A 455 17.57 26.07 -0.78
CA GLU A 455 17.86 26.02 -2.22
C GLU A 455 17.55 24.65 -2.84
N LEU A 456 17.89 23.57 -2.14
CA LEU A 456 17.61 22.21 -2.60
C LEU A 456 16.17 21.77 -2.35
N HIS A 457 15.34 22.57 -1.66
CA HIS A 457 14.01 22.19 -1.20
C HIS A 457 13.98 20.80 -0.51
N GLY A 458 15.04 20.50 0.25
CA GLY A 458 15.23 19.22 0.94
C GLY A 458 15.59 18.00 0.07
N VAL A 459 15.88 18.17 -1.23
CA VAL A 459 16.47 17.12 -2.06
C VAL A 459 17.87 16.81 -1.53
N GLN A 460 18.12 15.56 -1.13
CA GLN A 460 19.38 15.14 -0.52
C GLN A 460 20.31 14.42 -1.49
N ARG A 461 19.77 13.80 -2.53
CA ARG A 461 20.51 13.04 -3.55
C ARG A 461 19.66 12.87 -4.81
N VAL A 462 20.28 12.36 -5.87
CA VAL A 462 19.57 11.93 -7.08
C VAL A 462 18.52 10.83 -6.75
N PRO A 463 17.49 10.67 -7.60
CA PRO A 463 16.50 9.59 -7.48
C PRO A 463 17.15 8.20 -7.32
N ALA A 464 16.46 7.28 -6.64
CA ALA A 464 17.03 5.97 -6.27
C ALA A 464 17.52 5.18 -7.49
N LEU A 465 16.75 5.16 -8.58
CA LEU A 465 17.12 4.47 -9.83
C LEU A 465 18.33 5.09 -10.54
N LEU A 466 18.65 6.35 -10.27
CA LEU A 466 19.82 7.04 -10.83
C LEU A 466 21.02 7.01 -9.87
N TYR A 467 20.90 6.35 -8.71
CA TYR A 467 21.96 6.35 -7.70
C TYR A 467 23.30 5.83 -8.21
N ASN A 468 23.29 4.74 -8.98
CA ASN A 468 24.51 4.09 -9.46
C ASN A 468 25.10 4.78 -10.70
N ASN A 469 24.28 5.49 -11.47
CA ASN A 469 24.71 6.32 -12.59
C ASN A 469 23.99 7.69 -12.53
N PRO A 470 24.48 8.63 -11.70
CA PRO A 470 23.79 9.88 -11.41
C PRO A 470 23.55 10.78 -12.62
N THR A 471 24.28 10.59 -13.70
CA THR A 471 24.20 11.37 -14.94
C THR A 471 23.39 10.69 -16.05
N ALA A 472 22.91 9.46 -15.83
CA ALA A 472 22.02 8.77 -16.77
C ALA A 472 20.68 9.50 -16.91
N THR A 473 20.03 9.35 -18.06
CA THR A 473 18.65 9.81 -18.25
C THR A 473 17.69 8.72 -17.79
N LEU A 474 16.47 9.10 -17.38
CA LEU A 474 15.43 8.13 -17.06
C LEU A 474 15.05 7.27 -18.27
N GLU A 475 15.08 7.84 -19.47
CA GLU A 475 14.86 7.11 -20.73
C GLU A 475 15.89 5.99 -20.92
N SER A 476 17.17 6.23 -20.62
CA SER A 476 18.23 5.22 -20.76
C SER A 476 18.06 3.99 -19.86
N ILE A 477 17.12 4.04 -18.91
CA ILE A 477 16.76 2.94 -18.01
C ILE A 477 15.27 2.56 -18.11
N ASN A 478 14.62 2.86 -19.25
CA ASN A 478 13.21 2.54 -19.54
C ASN A 478 12.21 3.13 -18.52
N CYS A 479 12.49 4.32 -17.99
CA CYS A 479 11.70 5.01 -16.97
C CYS A 479 11.42 6.48 -17.32
N ASP A 480 11.45 6.86 -18.60
CA ASP A 480 11.19 8.23 -19.09
C ASP A 480 9.91 8.85 -18.51
N LYS A 481 8.85 8.04 -18.36
CA LYS A 481 7.57 8.45 -17.77
C LYS A 481 7.42 8.14 -16.28
N TYR A 482 8.47 7.76 -15.55
CA TYR A 482 8.36 7.33 -14.17
C TYR A 482 8.17 8.50 -13.19
N GLU A 483 7.12 8.46 -12.38
CA GLU A 483 6.77 9.52 -11.43
C GLU A 483 6.48 9.01 -10.02
N ILE A 484 6.59 9.89 -9.02
CA ILE A 484 6.33 9.58 -7.61
C ILE A 484 5.05 10.27 -7.15
N LEU A 485 4.07 9.46 -6.78
CA LEU A 485 2.76 9.95 -6.35
C LEU A 485 2.81 10.52 -4.92
N SER A 486 2.31 11.74 -4.76
CA SER A 486 2.44 12.51 -3.51
C SER A 486 1.24 12.39 -2.58
N PHE A 487 0.21 11.68 -3.00
CA PHE A 487 -0.95 11.35 -2.19
C PHE A 487 -1.21 9.84 -2.19
N GLU A 488 -1.26 9.24 -1.01
CA GLU A 488 -1.60 7.83 -0.78
C GLU A 488 -2.80 7.76 0.19
N PRO A 489 -3.99 7.32 -0.26
CA PRO A 489 -5.22 7.40 0.53
C PRO A 489 -5.16 6.74 1.91
N LEU A 490 -4.60 5.53 2.04
CA LEU A 490 -4.68 4.75 3.28
C LEU A 490 -4.01 5.48 4.45
N HIS A 491 -2.80 5.98 4.23
CA HIS A 491 -2.01 6.67 5.23
C HIS A 491 -2.41 8.13 5.34
N ASP A 492 -2.54 8.86 4.23
CA ASP A 492 -2.79 10.31 4.27
C ASP A 492 -4.19 10.61 4.83
N ILE A 493 -5.25 9.97 4.31
CA ILE A 493 -6.60 10.15 4.84
C ILE A 493 -6.71 9.53 6.25
N GLY A 494 -6.24 8.30 6.44
CA GLY A 494 -6.38 7.62 7.72
C GLY A 494 -5.75 8.40 8.87
N LYS A 495 -4.53 8.89 8.69
CA LYS A 495 -3.82 9.67 9.72
C LYS A 495 -4.37 11.08 9.87
N HIS A 496 -4.84 11.71 8.80
CA HIS A 496 -5.49 13.01 8.94
C HIS A 496 -6.83 12.92 9.68
N ILE A 497 -7.65 11.89 9.41
CA ILE A 497 -8.87 11.62 10.19
C ILE A 497 -8.54 11.36 11.65
N GLU A 498 -7.54 10.51 11.93
CA GLU A 498 -7.07 10.26 13.31
C GLU A 498 -6.73 11.58 14.03
N ASN A 499 -5.97 12.46 13.38
CA ASN A 499 -5.58 13.75 13.94
C ASN A 499 -6.78 14.68 14.15
N VAL A 500 -7.66 14.79 13.16
CA VAL A 500 -8.88 15.61 13.25
C VAL A 500 -9.75 15.12 14.40
N LEU A 501 -10.03 13.81 14.50
CA LEU A 501 -10.88 13.26 15.56
C LEU A 501 -10.26 13.38 16.96
N ALA A 502 -8.93 13.38 17.07
CA ALA A 502 -8.23 13.58 18.34
C ALA A 502 -8.34 15.04 18.83
N GLU A 503 -8.16 16.01 17.93
CA GLU A 503 -8.17 17.44 18.27
C GLU A 503 -9.60 18.00 18.38
N PHE A 504 -10.52 17.52 17.55
CA PHE A 504 -11.85 18.09 17.34
C PHE A 504 -12.68 18.34 18.61
N PRO A 505 -12.78 17.40 19.58
CA PRO A 505 -13.57 17.62 20.78
C PRO A 505 -13.12 18.81 21.64
N PHE A 506 -11.85 19.23 21.53
CA PHE A 506 -11.30 20.30 22.34
C PHE A 506 -11.68 21.70 21.84
N HIS A 507 -12.27 21.80 20.64
CA HIS A 507 -12.72 23.06 20.03
C HIS A 507 -14.23 23.25 20.07
N LEU A 508 -14.92 22.43 20.87
CA LEU A 508 -16.36 22.48 21.05
C LEU A 508 -16.75 22.97 22.46
N PRO A 509 -17.96 23.51 22.64
CA PRO A 509 -18.55 23.70 23.96
C PRO A 509 -18.59 22.39 24.76
N GLU A 510 -18.47 22.45 26.09
CA GLU A 510 -18.29 21.28 26.96
C GLU A 510 -19.33 20.16 26.74
N LYS A 511 -20.61 20.53 26.58
CA LYS A 511 -21.69 19.56 26.31
C LYS A 511 -21.55 18.88 24.95
N GLU A 512 -21.24 19.65 23.91
CA GLU A 512 -21.03 19.13 22.56
C GLU A 512 -19.78 18.25 22.53
N ALA A 513 -18.70 18.69 23.18
CA ALA A 513 -17.44 17.95 23.32
C ALA A 513 -17.65 16.58 23.98
N ALA A 514 -18.46 16.51 25.05
CA ALA A 514 -18.78 15.26 25.74
C ALA A 514 -19.54 14.29 24.81
N ALA A 515 -20.56 14.77 24.11
CA ALA A 515 -21.33 13.97 23.16
C ALA A 515 -20.47 13.46 22.00
N VAL A 516 -19.60 14.31 21.45
CA VAL A 516 -18.68 13.93 20.37
C VAL A 516 -17.68 12.87 20.84
N LYS A 517 -17.10 13.02 22.05
CA LYS A 517 -16.19 12.00 22.63
C LYS A 517 -16.89 10.66 22.81
N GLU A 518 -18.15 10.67 23.24
CA GLU A 518 -18.96 9.46 23.37
C GLU A 518 -19.14 8.77 22.01
N VAL A 519 -19.51 9.51 20.95
CA VAL A 519 -19.67 8.96 19.60
C VAL A 519 -18.36 8.36 19.08
N ILE A 520 -17.23 9.04 19.25
CA ILE A 520 -15.91 8.54 18.84
C ILE A 520 -15.55 7.26 19.63
N ASN A 521 -15.74 7.25 20.95
CA ASN A 521 -15.46 6.10 21.79
C ASN A 521 -16.34 4.90 21.47
N CYS A 522 -17.63 5.11 21.21
CA CYS A 522 -18.54 4.05 20.78
C CYS A 522 -18.17 3.47 19.41
N SER A 523 -17.56 4.28 18.54
CA SER A 523 -17.17 3.86 17.18
C SER A 523 -15.85 3.08 17.16
N ILE A 524 -14.82 3.55 17.90
CA ILE A 524 -13.45 3.02 17.80
C ILE A 524 -12.73 2.81 19.14
N GLY A 525 -13.34 3.15 20.27
CA GLY A 525 -12.69 3.13 21.59
C GLY A 525 -12.34 1.73 22.11
N GLY A 526 -13.15 0.71 21.80
CA GLY A 526 -12.95 -0.66 22.29
C GLY A 526 -11.96 -1.52 21.49
N LYS A 527 -11.21 -0.94 20.54
CA LYS A 527 -10.30 -1.68 19.66
C LYS A 527 -8.84 -1.53 20.10
N ASP A 528 -8.16 -2.66 20.30
CA ASP A 528 -6.73 -2.71 20.64
C ASP A 528 -5.83 -2.17 19.51
N THR A 529 -6.24 -2.40 18.25
CA THR A 529 -5.54 -1.87 17.07
C THR A 529 -6.58 -1.21 16.17
N LYS A 530 -6.41 0.10 15.94
CA LYS A 530 -7.28 0.92 15.11
C LYS A 530 -6.68 1.03 13.71
N ARG A 531 -7.43 0.64 12.69
CA ARG A 531 -7.06 0.71 11.27
C ARG A 531 -7.70 1.93 10.62
N THR A 532 -7.20 2.33 9.45
CA THR A 532 -7.81 3.42 8.66
C THR A 532 -9.30 3.19 8.39
N PHE A 533 -9.70 1.96 8.07
CA PHE A 533 -11.12 1.57 7.97
C PHE A 533 -11.94 2.02 9.19
N ASP A 534 -11.42 1.82 10.41
CA ASP A 534 -12.11 2.17 11.64
C ASP A 534 -12.30 3.69 11.78
N TYR A 535 -11.26 4.46 11.46
CA TYR A 535 -11.30 5.92 11.47
C TYR A 535 -12.26 6.48 10.41
N ARG A 536 -12.26 5.92 9.20
CA ARG A 536 -13.19 6.28 8.11
C ARG A 536 -14.65 6.08 8.53
N CYS A 537 -14.97 4.92 9.13
CA CYS A 537 -16.30 4.67 9.69
C CYS A 537 -16.64 5.65 10.82
N ALA A 538 -15.72 5.91 11.75
CA ALA A 538 -15.94 6.83 12.86
C ALA A 538 -16.25 8.25 12.38
N LEU A 539 -15.55 8.72 11.35
CA LEU A 539 -15.81 10.02 10.74
C LEU A 539 -17.22 10.10 10.14
N ILE A 540 -17.65 9.09 9.38
CA ILE A 540 -19.00 9.05 8.77
C ILE A 540 -20.08 9.03 9.85
N ILE A 541 -19.91 8.20 10.89
CA ILE A 541 -20.83 8.14 12.02
C ILE A 541 -20.89 9.50 12.70
N LEU A 542 -19.75 10.12 12.98
CA LEU A 542 -19.70 11.43 13.63
C LEU A 542 -20.35 12.52 12.77
N ALA A 543 -20.06 12.57 11.46
CA ALA A 543 -20.68 13.51 10.53
C ALA A 543 -22.20 13.33 10.42
N LYS A 544 -22.70 12.10 10.53
CA LYS A 544 -24.15 11.84 10.55
C LYS A 544 -24.81 12.37 11.82
N HIS A 545 -24.13 12.20 12.96
CA HIS A 545 -24.64 12.61 14.25
C HIS A 545 -24.40 14.10 14.55
N SER A 546 -23.46 14.76 13.86
CA SER A 546 -23.04 16.13 14.12
C SER A 546 -24.20 17.13 14.06
N SER A 547 -25.13 16.97 13.12
CA SER A 547 -26.31 17.85 13.00
C SER A 547 -27.24 17.83 14.21
N LYS A 548 -27.16 16.78 15.06
CA LYS A 548 -27.95 16.64 16.28
C LYS A 548 -27.22 17.11 17.54
N ILE A 549 -25.89 17.15 17.51
CA ILE A 549 -25.05 17.35 18.71
C ILE A 549 -24.19 18.62 18.63
N VAL A 550 -23.93 19.14 17.43
CA VAL A 550 -23.13 20.34 17.19
C VAL A 550 -24.02 21.42 16.59
N THR A 551 -24.03 22.61 17.19
CA THR A 551 -24.85 23.73 16.70
C THR A 551 -24.20 24.51 15.54
N SER A 552 -22.87 24.59 15.51
CA SER A 552 -22.14 25.37 14.50
C SER A 552 -22.09 24.69 13.11
N ASN A 553 -22.57 25.38 12.08
CA ASN A 553 -22.56 24.89 10.70
C ASN A 553 -21.14 24.69 10.15
N ILE A 554 -20.21 25.61 10.43
CA ILE A 554 -18.79 25.51 10.01
C ILE A 554 -18.14 24.23 10.56
N VAL A 555 -18.46 23.89 11.82
CA VAL A 555 -17.95 22.69 12.48
C VAL A 555 -18.56 21.42 11.86
N GLN A 556 -19.83 21.44 11.47
CA GLN A 556 -20.44 20.32 10.74
C GLN A 556 -19.82 20.16 9.34
N GLN A 557 -19.58 21.27 8.62
CA GLN A 557 -18.96 21.29 7.30
C GLN A 557 -17.53 20.73 7.32
N LEU A 558 -16.77 20.96 8.39
CA LEU A 558 -15.43 20.41 8.54
C LEU A 558 -15.43 18.88 8.43
N LEU A 559 -16.41 18.23 9.07
CA LEU A 559 -16.54 16.77 9.04
C LEU A 559 -17.03 16.28 7.67
N THR A 560 -18.04 16.95 7.09
CA THR A 560 -18.61 16.53 5.80
C THR A 560 -17.64 16.72 4.63
N THR A 561 -16.84 17.79 4.62
CA THR A 561 -15.78 17.97 3.60
C THR A 561 -14.78 16.82 3.64
N LEU A 562 -14.38 16.37 4.84
CA LEU A 562 -13.46 15.23 4.97
C LEU A 562 -14.12 13.89 4.60
N VAL A 563 -15.43 13.73 4.86
CA VAL A 563 -16.22 12.58 4.36
C VAL A 563 -16.19 12.54 2.83
N GLU A 564 -16.40 13.67 2.17
CA GLU A 564 -16.40 13.74 0.70
C GLU A 564 -15.02 13.50 0.10
N ILE A 565 -13.96 14.05 0.71
CA ILE A 565 -12.58 13.78 0.29
C ILE A 565 -12.29 12.28 0.35
N GLN A 566 -12.62 11.60 1.46
CA GLN A 566 -12.37 10.16 1.56
C GLN A 566 -13.22 9.34 0.59
N ARG A 567 -14.45 9.78 0.27
CA ARG A 567 -15.34 9.08 -0.66
C ARG A 567 -14.73 9.10 -2.07
N ILE A 568 -14.33 10.28 -2.54
CA ILE A 568 -13.72 10.43 -3.88
C ILE A 568 -12.34 9.76 -3.94
N ALA A 569 -11.54 9.81 -2.88
CA ALA A 569 -10.23 9.17 -2.86
C ALA A 569 -10.30 7.62 -2.90
N TYR A 570 -11.42 7.03 -2.48
CA TYR A 570 -11.62 5.58 -2.49
C TYR A 570 -12.52 5.10 -3.63
N SER A 571 -13.07 6.00 -4.45
CA SER A 571 -13.94 5.65 -5.56
C SER A 571 -13.17 4.98 -6.71
N SER A 572 -13.86 4.11 -7.45
CA SER A 572 -13.28 3.42 -8.61
C SER A 572 -13.10 4.38 -9.80
N GLU A 573 -12.34 3.93 -10.80
CA GLU A 573 -12.08 4.72 -12.00
C GLU A 573 -13.38 5.04 -12.76
N SER A 574 -14.40 4.18 -12.67
CA SER A 574 -15.72 4.42 -13.28
C SER A 574 -16.47 5.62 -12.67
N GLU A 575 -16.12 6.02 -11.45
CA GLU A 575 -16.70 7.19 -10.77
C GLU A 575 -15.91 8.48 -11.03
N ARG A 576 -14.72 8.36 -11.65
CA ARG A 576 -13.83 9.49 -11.91
C ARG A 576 -14.32 10.30 -13.11
N THR A 577 -14.99 11.40 -12.82
CA THR A 577 -15.58 12.34 -13.79
C THR A 577 -15.01 13.75 -13.62
N PRO A 578 -15.16 14.66 -14.61
CA PRO A 578 -14.81 16.07 -14.44
C PRO A 578 -15.50 16.71 -13.22
N LYS A 579 -16.75 16.33 -12.92
CA LYS A 579 -17.46 16.74 -11.70
C LYS A 579 -16.73 16.29 -10.44
N SER A 580 -16.33 15.02 -10.35
CA SER A 580 -15.60 14.50 -9.18
C SER A 580 -14.23 15.18 -9.01
N VAL A 581 -13.57 15.54 -10.12
CA VAL A 581 -12.30 16.28 -10.11
C VAL A 581 -12.51 17.67 -9.53
N LEU A 582 -13.45 18.45 -10.08
CA LEU A 582 -13.79 19.78 -9.58
C LEU A 582 -14.20 19.73 -8.11
N ARG A 583 -15.05 18.75 -7.75
CA ARG A 583 -15.49 18.54 -6.38
C ARG A 583 -14.32 18.27 -5.43
N LEU A 584 -13.36 17.45 -5.81
CA LEU A 584 -12.20 17.17 -4.95
C LEU A 584 -11.31 18.40 -4.76
N HIS A 585 -11.10 19.22 -5.80
CA HIS A 585 -10.42 20.52 -5.66
C HIS A 585 -11.15 21.41 -4.66
N ASN A 586 -12.45 21.57 -4.83
CA ASN A 586 -13.28 22.39 -3.96
C ASN A 586 -13.31 21.88 -2.52
N MET A 587 -13.48 20.58 -2.31
CA MET A 587 -13.50 19.97 -0.97
C MET A 587 -12.15 20.07 -0.27
N THR A 588 -11.03 19.86 -0.97
CA THR A 588 -9.69 19.92 -0.37
C THR A 588 -9.32 21.34 0.07
N TRP A 589 -9.63 22.35 -0.75
CA TRP A 589 -9.48 23.76 -0.35
C TRP A 589 -10.42 24.11 0.82
N HIS A 590 -11.71 23.80 0.69
CA HIS A 590 -12.71 24.14 1.70
C HIS A 590 -12.40 23.47 3.03
N HIS A 591 -12.02 22.19 3.04
CA HIS A 591 -11.56 21.48 4.24
C HIS A 591 -10.35 22.18 4.86
N GLY A 592 -9.39 22.62 4.05
CA GLY A 592 -8.22 23.35 4.51
C GLY A 592 -8.58 24.66 5.21
N ILE A 593 -9.53 25.42 4.67
CA ILE A 593 -10.06 26.65 5.26
C ILE A 593 -10.82 26.35 6.56
N LEU A 594 -11.71 25.35 6.56
CA LEU A 594 -12.49 24.97 7.73
C LEU A 594 -11.60 24.49 8.89
N CYS A 595 -10.50 23.78 8.60
CA CYS A 595 -9.51 23.44 9.62
C CYS A 595 -8.95 24.71 10.28
N ARG A 596 -8.68 25.78 9.53
CA ARG A 596 -8.18 27.05 10.09
C ARG A 596 -9.25 27.78 10.88
N GLU A 597 -10.50 27.75 10.43
CA GLU A 597 -11.63 28.38 11.11
C GLU A 597 -12.00 27.70 12.43
N VAL A 598 -11.96 26.37 12.47
CA VAL A 598 -12.35 25.59 13.65
C VAL A 598 -11.21 25.43 14.65
N PHE A 599 -10.00 25.08 14.19
CA PHE A 599 -8.89 24.76 15.09
C PHE A 599 -7.92 25.93 15.32
N GLY A 600 -7.78 26.82 14.33
CA GLY A 600 -6.75 27.86 14.33
C GLY A 600 -5.35 27.28 14.57
N PHE A 601 -4.52 28.00 15.32
CA PHE A 601 -3.15 27.56 15.65
C PHE A 601 -2.95 27.26 17.13
N LYS A 602 -3.96 27.50 17.97
CA LYS A 602 -3.95 27.22 19.41
C LYS A 602 -4.52 25.83 19.68
N LEU A 603 -3.81 24.82 19.19
CA LEU A 603 -4.17 23.42 19.37
C LEU A 603 -4.01 23.00 20.84
N LYS A 604 -4.87 22.10 21.28
CA LYS A 604 -4.99 21.65 22.68
C LYS A 604 -4.46 20.24 22.90
N GLU A 605 -4.56 19.35 21.91
CA GLU A 605 -4.12 17.95 22.01
C GLU A 605 -2.92 17.67 21.10
N LEU A 606 -2.91 18.25 19.90
CA LEU A 606 -1.89 18.00 18.89
C LEU A 606 -0.94 19.18 18.70
N THR A 607 0.24 18.90 18.15
CA THR A 607 1.13 19.95 17.64
C THR A 607 0.67 20.42 16.26
N THR A 608 0.99 21.67 15.90
CA THR A 608 0.71 22.22 14.56
C THR A 608 1.28 21.33 13.46
N ARG A 609 2.48 20.79 13.67
CA ARG A 609 3.15 19.88 12.73
C ARG A 609 2.44 18.53 12.57
N LYS A 610 1.68 18.08 13.57
CA LYS A 610 0.94 16.83 13.49
C LYS A 610 -0.39 17.03 12.75
N LEU A 611 -1.14 18.09 13.07
CA LEU A 611 -2.43 18.39 12.43
C LEU A 611 -2.28 18.96 11.01
N TYR A 612 -1.41 19.95 10.83
CA TYR A 612 -1.20 20.65 9.55
C TYR A 612 0.07 20.19 8.81
N GLY A 613 0.61 19.02 9.16
CA GLY A 613 1.82 18.49 8.57
C GLY A 613 1.59 17.73 7.27
N ASN A 614 2.37 16.67 7.10
CA ASN A 614 2.46 15.93 5.85
C ASN A 614 1.13 15.37 5.34
N TYR A 615 0.34 14.74 6.21
CA TYR A 615 -0.94 14.15 5.81
C TYR A 615 -1.94 15.21 5.33
N TYR A 616 -2.06 16.31 6.08
CA TYR A 616 -2.87 17.46 5.68
C TYR A 616 -2.40 18.04 4.35
N HIS A 617 -1.10 18.28 4.20
CA HIS A 617 -0.52 18.83 2.98
C HIS A 617 -0.76 17.93 1.75
N ASN A 618 -0.59 16.61 1.90
CA ASN A 618 -0.83 15.66 0.81
C ASN A 618 -2.29 15.68 0.37
N ILE A 619 -3.23 15.76 1.32
CA ILE A 619 -4.65 15.90 1.01
C ILE A 619 -4.95 17.23 0.33
N THR A 620 -4.56 18.35 0.93
CA THR A 620 -4.99 19.68 0.44
C THR A 620 -4.27 20.11 -0.83
N SER A 621 -3.00 19.71 -0.99
CA SER A 621 -2.14 20.21 -2.07
C SER A 621 -2.04 19.24 -3.25
N HIS A 622 -2.12 17.92 -3.00
CA HIS A 622 -1.80 16.90 -4.00
C HIS A 622 -2.96 16.00 -4.40
N ALA A 623 -3.91 15.70 -3.51
CA ALA A 623 -4.97 14.72 -3.80
C ALA A 623 -5.79 15.07 -5.05
N ALA A 624 -6.24 16.33 -5.17
CA ALA A 624 -7.05 16.77 -6.31
C ALA A 624 -6.25 16.85 -7.62
N MET A 625 -4.98 17.25 -7.55
CA MET A 625 -4.07 17.25 -8.71
C MET A 625 -3.79 15.84 -9.20
N GLN A 626 -3.48 14.92 -8.28
CA GLN A 626 -3.25 13.52 -8.61
C GLN A 626 -4.50 12.85 -9.17
N HIS A 627 -5.69 13.18 -8.65
CA HIS A 627 -6.96 12.66 -9.15
C HIS A 627 -7.23 13.03 -10.61
N ARG A 628 -6.66 14.12 -11.13
CA ARG A 628 -6.71 14.44 -12.57
C ARG A 628 -5.99 13.38 -13.41
N LEU A 629 -4.93 12.78 -12.87
CA LEU A 629 -4.09 11.79 -13.55
C LEU A 629 -4.57 10.37 -13.30
N ILE A 630 -4.77 10.00 -12.03
CA ILE A 630 -5.05 8.64 -11.57
C ILE A 630 -6.04 8.69 -10.41
N ASN A 631 -7.05 7.80 -10.39
CA ASN A 631 -7.98 7.77 -9.28
C ASN A 631 -7.29 7.37 -7.96
N GLY A 632 -7.88 7.79 -6.83
CA GLY A 632 -7.27 7.53 -5.53
C GLY A 632 -7.21 6.02 -5.20
N LYS A 633 -8.23 5.24 -5.57
CA LYS A 633 -8.27 3.78 -5.36
C LYS A 633 -7.06 3.08 -5.99
N ALA A 634 -6.60 3.50 -7.18
CA ALA A 634 -5.41 2.91 -7.79
C ALA A 634 -4.11 3.19 -7.01
N CYS A 635 -4.09 4.21 -6.16
CA CYS A 635 -2.93 4.57 -5.34
C CYS A 635 -3.06 4.05 -3.90
N ASN A 636 -4.17 3.40 -3.56
CA ASN A 636 -4.44 2.89 -2.23
C ASN A 636 -3.63 1.61 -1.96
N VAL A 637 -2.99 1.53 -0.80
CA VAL A 637 -2.06 0.45 -0.44
C VAL A 637 -2.66 -0.66 0.45
N GLU A 638 -4.00 -0.75 0.60
CA GLU A 638 -4.65 -1.73 1.47
C GLU A 638 -4.32 -3.19 1.13
N GLU A 639 -4.31 -3.56 -0.16
CA GLU A 639 -3.99 -4.93 -0.59
C GLU A 639 -2.51 -5.28 -0.33
N GLN A 640 -1.61 -4.31 -0.48
CA GLN A 640 -0.18 -4.42 -0.22
C GLN A 640 0.07 -4.64 1.27
N GLU A 641 -0.59 -3.86 2.14
CA GLU A 641 -0.55 -4.08 3.60
C GLU A 641 -1.12 -5.44 4.00
N ARG A 642 -2.16 -5.93 3.31
CA ARG A 642 -2.73 -7.27 3.58
C ARG A 642 -1.76 -8.38 3.20
N ILE A 643 -1.12 -8.30 2.04
CA ILE A 643 -0.06 -9.24 1.66
C ILE A 643 1.08 -9.15 2.67
N PHE A 644 1.45 -7.96 3.14
CA PHE A 644 2.48 -7.81 4.17
C PHE A 644 2.09 -8.43 5.53
N ASN A 645 0.85 -8.25 5.96
CA ASN A 645 0.31 -8.90 7.15
C ASN A 645 0.32 -10.43 7.00
N THR A 646 0.07 -10.91 5.79
CA THR A 646 0.12 -12.34 5.43
C THR A 646 1.56 -12.87 5.53
N ILE A 647 2.54 -12.14 4.99
CA ILE A 647 3.98 -12.41 5.15
C ILE A 647 4.36 -12.52 6.64
N THR A 648 3.85 -11.59 7.46
CA THR A 648 4.10 -11.57 8.91
C THR A 648 3.52 -12.80 9.60
N ASN A 649 2.29 -13.21 9.24
CA ASN A 649 1.63 -14.39 9.79
C ASN A 649 2.30 -15.70 9.35
N ILE A 650 2.69 -15.80 8.08
CA ILE A 650 3.52 -16.90 7.55
C ILE A 650 4.78 -17.01 8.40
N THR A 651 5.48 -15.90 8.65
CA THR A 651 6.74 -15.95 9.40
C THR A 651 6.54 -16.41 10.84
N LYS A 652 5.53 -15.87 11.54
CA LYS A 652 5.18 -16.26 12.92
C LYS A 652 4.82 -17.74 13.07
N SER A 653 4.19 -18.33 12.06
CA SER A 653 3.68 -19.71 12.12
C SER A 653 4.65 -20.77 11.60
N THR A 654 5.78 -20.39 10.98
CA THR A 654 6.56 -21.34 10.15
C THR A 654 8.06 -21.26 10.27
N SER A 655 8.62 -20.08 10.56
CA SER A 655 10.07 -19.88 10.50
C SER A 655 10.66 -20.03 11.90
N SER A 656 11.82 -20.68 12.01
CA SER A 656 12.61 -20.76 13.26
C SER A 656 13.26 -19.41 13.63
N TYR A 657 12.67 -18.30 13.16
CA TYR A 657 13.20 -16.94 13.15
C TYR A 657 14.62 -16.80 12.56
N HIS A 658 15.11 -17.83 11.85
CA HIS A 658 16.39 -17.77 11.16
C HIS A 658 16.24 -16.94 9.86
N PRO A 659 16.99 -15.83 9.70
CA PRO A 659 16.77 -14.89 8.59
C PRO A 659 16.84 -15.51 7.19
N SER A 660 17.74 -16.48 6.98
CA SER A 660 17.88 -17.15 5.68
C SER A 660 16.68 -18.00 5.28
N HIS A 661 15.84 -18.41 6.22
CA HIS A 661 14.66 -19.24 5.95
C HIS A 661 13.40 -18.39 5.71
N ILE A 662 13.35 -17.17 6.23
CA ILE A 662 12.19 -16.28 6.14
C ILE A 662 11.86 -15.98 4.68
N ILE A 663 12.84 -15.49 3.93
CA ILE A 663 12.66 -15.01 2.54
C ILE A 663 12.20 -16.16 1.63
N GLY A 664 12.85 -17.33 1.68
CA GLY A 664 12.46 -18.48 0.86
C GLY A 664 11.07 -19.02 1.19
N ASN A 665 10.69 -19.05 2.47
CA ASN A 665 9.37 -19.49 2.91
C ASN A 665 8.26 -18.54 2.45
N ILE A 666 8.53 -17.23 2.42
CA ILE A 666 7.57 -16.21 1.98
C ILE A 666 7.11 -16.48 0.54
N PHE A 667 8.05 -16.65 -0.41
CA PHE A 667 7.68 -16.86 -1.83
C PHE A 667 6.79 -18.08 -2.02
N ILE A 668 7.17 -19.23 -1.45
CA ILE A 668 6.40 -20.48 -1.62
C ILE A 668 5.03 -20.38 -0.95
N ARG A 669 4.97 -19.89 0.29
CA ARG A 669 3.73 -19.91 1.08
C ARG A 669 2.74 -18.86 0.65
N LEU A 670 3.18 -17.68 0.20
CA LEU A 670 2.27 -16.70 -0.39
C LEU A 670 1.57 -17.27 -1.62
N GLN A 671 2.28 -17.99 -2.48
CA GLN A 671 1.69 -18.64 -3.65
C GLN A 671 0.69 -19.74 -3.25
N ALA A 672 1.04 -20.55 -2.24
CA ALA A 672 0.13 -21.56 -1.71
C ALA A 672 -1.13 -20.94 -1.07
N GLU A 673 -0.97 -19.87 -0.30
CA GLU A 673 -2.08 -19.17 0.33
C GLU A 673 -2.97 -18.47 -0.69
N LYS A 674 -2.40 -17.86 -1.74
CA LYS A 674 -3.18 -17.27 -2.85
C LYS A 674 -4.04 -18.33 -3.55
N GLN A 675 -3.52 -19.54 -3.77
CA GLN A 675 -4.29 -20.64 -4.31
C GLN A 675 -5.40 -21.13 -3.37
N MET A 676 -5.15 -21.15 -2.05
CA MET A 676 -6.17 -21.52 -1.05
C MET A 676 -7.25 -20.44 -0.89
N GLN A 677 -6.86 -19.17 -0.90
CA GLN A 677 -7.75 -18.02 -0.79
C GLN A 677 -8.56 -17.76 -2.06
N ALA A 678 -8.15 -18.27 -3.23
CA ALA A 678 -9.01 -18.28 -4.42
C ALA A 678 -10.38 -18.97 -4.17
N PHE A 679 -10.51 -19.75 -3.08
CA PHE A 679 -11.75 -20.38 -2.63
C PHE A 679 -12.50 -19.60 -1.53
N GLN A 680 -12.03 -18.42 -1.10
CA GLN A 680 -12.65 -17.56 -0.07
C GLN A 680 -12.87 -16.13 -0.61
N GLY A 681 -13.97 -15.47 -0.22
CA GLY A 681 -14.30 -14.11 -0.70
C GLY A 681 -13.34 -13.01 -0.18
N SER A 682 -13.19 -11.91 -0.93
CA SER A 682 -12.33 -10.78 -0.55
C SER A 682 -12.90 -10.00 0.65
N SER A 683 -12.07 -9.77 1.67
CA SER A 683 -12.45 -9.01 2.86
C SER A 683 -12.32 -7.48 2.70
N SER A 684 -11.61 -6.96 1.68
CA SER A 684 -11.53 -5.51 1.39
C SER A 684 -12.82 -5.03 0.76
N LEU A 685 -13.36 -5.79 -0.18
CA LEU A 685 -14.66 -5.52 -0.78
C LEU A 685 -15.76 -5.46 0.29
N ASN A 686 -15.71 -6.34 1.30
CA ASN A 686 -16.65 -6.31 2.42
C ASN A 686 -16.51 -5.05 3.28
N GLN A 687 -15.28 -4.60 3.55
CA GLN A 687 -15.00 -3.38 4.32
C GLN A 687 -15.46 -2.14 3.55
N GLU A 688 -15.08 -1.99 2.28
CA GLU A 688 -15.54 -0.86 1.46
C GLU A 688 -17.07 -0.86 1.33
N THR A 689 -17.70 -2.02 1.12
CA THR A 689 -19.17 -2.13 1.11
C THR A 689 -19.78 -1.63 2.42
N SER A 690 -19.15 -1.89 3.57
CA SER A 690 -19.60 -1.36 4.86
C SER A 690 -19.42 0.16 4.95
N VAL A 691 -18.31 0.71 4.46
CA VAL A 691 -18.09 2.17 4.42
C VAL A 691 -19.12 2.84 3.51
N SER A 692 -19.32 2.32 2.30
CA SER A 692 -20.32 2.84 1.34
C SER A 692 -21.72 2.83 1.93
N LYS A 693 -22.15 1.72 2.54
CA LYS A 693 -23.47 1.65 3.20
C LYS A 693 -23.65 2.67 4.33
N LEU A 694 -22.57 2.98 5.06
CA LEU A 694 -22.60 4.04 6.08
C LEU A 694 -22.70 5.41 5.42
N ALA A 695 -21.93 5.65 4.35
CA ALA A 695 -21.95 6.90 3.60
C ALA A 695 -23.30 7.15 2.92
N ASP A 696 -23.95 6.12 2.36
CA ASP A 696 -25.29 6.18 1.75
C ASP A 696 -26.37 6.63 2.74
N SER A 697 -26.09 6.54 4.04
CA SER A 697 -27.00 6.98 5.09
C SER A 697 -26.88 8.48 5.43
N LEU A 698 -25.93 9.18 4.81
CA LEU A 698 -25.82 10.64 4.83
C LEU A 698 -26.71 11.23 3.73
N PRO A 699 -27.23 12.46 3.91
CA PRO A 699 -27.99 13.11 2.86
C PRO A 699 -27.13 13.30 1.60
N PRO A 700 -27.72 13.21 0.38
CA PRO A 700 -26.97 13.44 -0.84
C PRO A 700 -26.39 14.85 -0.81
N TYR A 701 -25.10 14.97 -1.12
CA TYR A 701 -24.45 16.26 -1.07
C TYR A 701 -24.80 17.07 -2.32
N GLY A 702 -25.24 18.31 -2.08
CA GLY A 702 -25.44 19.29 -3.12
C GLY A 702 -24.13 19.81 -3.69
N ASN A 703 -24.26 20.80 -4.56
CA ASN A 703 -23.17 21.61 -5.08
C ASN A 703 -22.34 22.22 -3.94
N THR A 704 -21.04 22.36 -4.17
CA THR A 704 -20.20 23.14 -3.26
C THR A 704 -20.62 24.60 -3.29
N ILE A 705 -20.95 25.16 -2.12
CA ILE A 705 -21.23 26.59 -1.97
C ILE A 705 -20.17 27.17 -1.03
N ILE A 706 -19.42 28.17 -1.51
CA ILE A 706 -18.46 28.93 -0.73
C ILE A 706 -19.03 30.32 -0.48
N SER A 707 -19.16 30.71 0.79
CA SER A 707 -19.77 32.00 1.14
C SER A 707 -18.86 33.18 0.83
N GLU A 708 -19.46 34.31 0.50
CA GLU A 708 -18.73 35.58 0.26
C GLU A 708 -17.85 35.95 1.47
N ASP A 709 -18.35 35.73 2.70
CA ASP A 709 -17.62 35.96 3.94
C ASP A 709 -16.32 35.13 4.04
N LEU A 710 -16.38 33.84 3.66
CA LEU A 710 -15.21 32.97 3.66
C LEU A 710 -14.21 33.41 2.59
N ILE A 711 -14.69 33.83 1.41
CA ILE A 711 -13.86 34.35 0.32
C ILE A 711 -13.12 35.61 0.78
N LYS A 712 -13.84 36.59 1.34
CA LYS A 712 -13.27 37.84 1.85
C LYS A 712 -12.25 37.59 2.96
N LYS A 713 -12.54 36.66 3.87
CA LYS A 713 -11.64 36.30 4.98
C LYS A 713 -10.37 35.58 4.51
N HIS A 714 -10.47 34.76 3.47
CA HIS A 714 -9.37 33.93 2.95
C HIS A 714 -8.95 34.36 1.53
N ILE A 715 -8.96 35.67 1.29
CA ILE A 715 -8.73 36.28 -0.03
C ILE A 715 -7.36 35.95 -0.64
N ARG A 716 -6.35 35.60 0.18
CA ARG A 716 -5.03 35.19 -0.33
C ARG A 716 -5.05 33.81 -0.99
N SER A 717 -5.75 32.85 -0.39
CA SER A 717 -5.80 31.47 -0.88
C SER A 717 -6.88 31.22 -1.92
N TRP A 718 -7.84 32.13 -2.07
CA TRP A 718 -8.95 31.97 -3.01
C TRP A 718 -8.49 32.07 -4.48
N PRO A 719 -7.73 33.10 -4.92
CA PRO A 719 -7.20 33.15 -6.29
C PRO A 719 -6.34 31.93 -6.63
N SER A 720 -5.46 31.50 -5.72
CA SER A 720 -4.63 30.30 -5.93
C SER A 720 -5.45 29.02 -6.07
N HIS A 721 -6.63 28.95 -5.44
CA HIS A 721 -7.58 27.86 -5.67
C HIS A 721 -8.20 27.95 -7.06
N LEU A 722 -8.67 29.13 -7.46
CA LEU A 722 -9.25 29.36 -8.78
C LEU A 722 -8.27 29.05 -9.91
N GLU A 723 -6.98 29.35 -9.74
CA GLU A 723 -5.92 28.99 -10.71
C GLU A 723 -5.86 27.47 -10.97
N ARG A 724 -6.02 26.65 -9.92
CA ARG A 724 -5.99 25.18 -10.01
C ARG A 724 -7.20 24.56 -10.70
N ILE A 725 -8.29 25.31 -10.80
CA ILE A 725 -9.54 24.92 -11.48
C ILE A 725 -9.87 25.85 -12.64
N SER A 726 -8.89 26.59 -13.16
CA SER A 726 -9.09 27.59 -14.21
C SER A 726 -9.78 26.99 -15.44
N ASP A 727 -9.48 25.74 -15.78
CA ASP A 727 -10.15 24.95 -16.83
C ASP A 727 -11.67 24.84 -16.65
N PHE A 728 -12.16 24.77 -15.42
CA PHE A 728 -13.59 24.78 -15.10
C PHE A 728 -14.19 26.19 -15.10
N LEU A 729 -13.36 27.23 -14.94
CA LEU A 729 -13.81 28.63 -14.92
C LEU A 729 -13.90 29.24 -16.32
N LEU A 730 -13.00 28.85 -17.23
CA LEU A 730 -12.89 29.36 -18.60
C LEU A 730 -14.19 29.33 -19.43
N PRO A 731 -15.05 28.29 -19.34
CA PRO A 731 -16.33 28.27 -20.05
C PRO A 731 -17.29 29.40 -19.65
N GLY A 732 -17.05 30.06 -18.53
CA GLY A 732 -17.83 31.18 -18.03
C GLY A 732 -18.90 30.79 -17.01
N LYS A 733 -19.50 31.83 -16.41
CA LYS A 733 -20.58 31.70 -15.42
C LYS A 733 -21.78 30.96 -16.04
N GLY A 734 -22.31 29.99 -15.31
CA GLY A 734 -23.43 29.14 -15.75
C GLY A 734 -23.04 27.77 -16.29
N SER A 735 -21.74 27.53 -16.57
CA SER A 735 -21.27 26.22 -17.04
C SER A 735 -20.88 25.28 -15.89
N TRP A 736 -19.92 25.68 -15.06
CA TRP A 736 -19.43 24.89 -13.92
C TRP A 736 -19.55 25.61 -12.58
N TRP A 737 -19.89 26.89 -12.61
CA TRP A 737 -20.02 27.71 -11.41
C TRP A 737 -21.04 28.83 -11.62
N LEU A 738 -21.60 29.30 -10.51
CA LEU A 738 -22.56 30.38 -10.40
C LEU A 738 -22.14 31.29 -9.25
N GLU A 739 -22.62 32.52 -9.28
CA GLU A 739 -22.53 33.47 -8.19
C GLU A 739 -23.93 33.99 -7.94
N ASP A 740 -24.40 33.85 -6.71
CA ASP A 740 -25.72 34.29 -6.29
C ASP A 740 -25.75 35.81 -6.01
N GLU A 741 -26.95 36.36 -5.76
CA GLU A 741 -27.13 37.78 -5.48
C GLU A 741 -26.44 38.24 -4.17
N SER A 742 -26.06 37.30 -3.31
CA SER A 742 -25.35 37.56 -2.05
C SER A 742 -23.83 37.43 -2.17
N GLY A 743 -23.30 37.21 -3.38
CA GLY A 743 -21.87 37.04 -3.64
C GLY A 743 -21.31 35.67 -3.26
N ASN A 744 -22.15 34.68 -2.94
CA ASN A 744 -21.69 33.32 -2.70
C ASN A 744 -21.39 32.63 -4.04
N VAL A 745 -20.34 31.82 -4.06
CA VAL A 745 -19.93 31.06 -5.25
C VAL A 745 -20.41 29.61 -5.12
N GLU A 746 -21.27 29.18 -6.04
CA GLU A 746 -21.76 27.81 -6.14
C GLU A 746 -21.06 27.10 -7.30
N PHE A 747 -20.42 25.95 -7.05
CA PHE A 747 -19.85 25.09 -8.07
C PHE A 747 -20.82 23.96 -8.41
N LEU A 748 -21.08 23.74 -9.70
CA LEU A 748 -22.00 22.73 -10.23
C LEU A 748 -21.39 21.31 -10.21
N ASP A 749 -20.83 20.93 -9.06
CA ASP A 749 -20.03 19.73 -8.83
C ASP A 749 -20.77 18.64 -8.04
N GLY A 750 -22.04 18.88 -7.68
CA GLY A 750 -22.88 17.93 -6.94
C GLY A 750 -23.43 16.79 -7.81
N GLU A 751 -23.81 15.68 -7.17
CA GLU A 751 -24.30 14.47 -7.84
C GLU A 751 -25.60 14.68 -8.63
N LYS A 752 -26.42 15.66 -8.23
CA LYS A 752 -27.71 16.01 -8.85
C LYS A 752 -27.69 17.27 -9.72
N ALA A 753 -26.52 17.89 -9.94
CA ALA A 753 -26.43 19.08 -10.80
C ALA A 753 -26.87 18.71 -12.23
N ALA A 754 -27.83 19.46 -12.79
CA ALA A 754 -28.40 19.21 -14.12
C ALA A 754 -27.27 19.01 -15.15
N SER A 755 -27.32 17.88 -15.86
CA SER A 755 -26.39 17.52 -16.92
C SER A 755 -26.62 18.40 -18.15
N SER A 756 -26.17 19.66 -18.12
CA SER A 756 -26.17 20.49 -19.32
C SER A 756 -24.82 20.50 -20.03
N HIS A 757 -23.71 20.15 -19.37
CA HIS A 757 -22.38 20.11 -19.97
C HIS A 757 -21.64 18.81 -19.63
N THR A 758 -21.50 17.94 -20.64
CA THR A 758 -20.57 16.80 -20.68
C THR A 758 -19.25 17.21 -21.35
N GLY A 759 -18.88 18.50 -21.28
CA GLY A 759 -17.72 19.04 -21.99
C GLY A 759 -16.43 18.37 -21.53
N ASP A 760 -15.68 17.85 -22.49
CA ASP A 760 -14.39 17.20 -22.32
C ASP A 760 -13.40 18.13 -21.63
N ILE A 761 -12.97 17.76 -20.43
CA ILE A 761 -11.86 18.40 -19.73
C ILE A 761 -10.97 17.29 -19.18
N ARG A 762 -10.01 16.86 -20.01
CA ARG A 762 -8.72 16.40 -19.50
C ARG A 762 -7.58 16.99 -20.33
N VAL A 763 -6.59 17.42 -19.56
CA VAL A 763 -5.33 18.03 -19.96
C VAL A 763 -4.54 17.03 -20.80
N GLU A 764 -4.15 17.44 -22.00
CA GLU A 764 -3.22 16.69 -22.86
C GLU A 764 -1.92 16.38 -22.09
N ASP A 765 -1.59 15.10 -21.92
CA ASP A 765 -0.22 14.66 -21.55
C ASP A 765 0.68 14.83 -22.77
N LYS A 766 1.05 16.09 -23.05
CA LYS A 766 2.20 16.41 -23.89
C LYS A 766 3.25 17.02 -22.98
N HIS A 767 4.31 16.27 -22.73
CA HIS A 767 5.53 16.68 -22.03
C HIS A 767 5.85 18.16 -22.31
N GLY A 768 5.53 19.05 -21.37
CA GLY A 768 5.81 20.49 -21.52
C GLY A 768 4.79 21.50 -20.96
N GLN A 769 3.58 21.11 -20.53
CA GLN A 769 2.55 22.10 -20.15
C GLN A 769 2.70 22.79 -18.78
N LEU A 770 3.75 22.51 -17.98
CA LEU A 770 4.16 23.44 -16.92
C LEU A 770 4.77 24.74 -17.47
N LYS A 771 5.20 24.76 -18.75
CA LYS A 771 5.65 25.97 -19.45
C LYS A 771 4.54 26.70 -20.21
N VAL A 772 3.46 26.02 -20.59
CA VAL A 772 2.35 26.63 -21.36
C VAL A 772 1.38 27.41 -20.45
N ILE A 773 1.17 26.97 -19.20
CA ILE A 773 0.42 27.73 -18.20
C ILE A 773 1.07 29.10 -17.92
N ARG A 774 2.39 29.21 -18.12
CA ARG A 774 3.12 30.49 -17.98
C ARG A 774 2.96 31.43 -19.18
N ARG A 775 2.69 30.90 -20.38
CA ARG A 775 2.53 31.69 -21.61
C ARG A 775 1.10 32.20 -21.81
N SER A 776 0.10 31.45 -21.33
CA SER A 776 -1.31 31.89 -21.36
C SER A 776 -1.66 32.92 -20.28
N LEU A 777 -0.79 33.16 -19.28
CA LEU A 777 -0.99 34.16 -18.24
C LEU A 777 -0.43 35.55 -18.59
N GLU A 778 0.32 35.70 -19.69
CA GLU A 778 0.71 37.02 -20.21
C GLU A 778 -0.41 37.65 -21.09
N GLU A 779 -1.35 36.84 -21.57
CA GLU A 779 -2.54 37.30 -22.33
C GLU A 779 -3.78 37.51 -21.44
N ILE A 780 -3.82 36.97 -20.22
CA ILE A 780 -4.85 37.27 -19.21
C ILE A 780 -4.37 38.49 -18.40
N ASN A 781 -4.07 39.57 -19.13
CA ASN A 781 -4.25 40.88 -18.57
C ASN A 781 -5.76 41.09 -18.45
N ILE A 782 -6.19 41.39 -17.24
CA ILE A 782 -7.49 41.96 -16.95
C ILE A 782 -7.61 43.24 -17.79
N THR A 783 -8.15 43.12 -19.00
CA THR A 783 -8.66 44.24 -19.77
C THR A 783 -10.16 44.09 -19.89
N ASN A 784 -10.82 44.79 -18.96
CA ASN A 784 -12.24 45.19 -18.93
C ASN A 784 -13.26 44.06 -18.71
N GLY A 785 -14.00 44.00 -17.59
CA GLY A 785 -14.53 45.13 -16.83
C GLY A 785 -14.95 44.80 -15.40
N ASN A 786 -14.51 45.71 -14.51
CA ASN A 786 -15.18 46.25 -13.34
C ASN A 786 -15.66 45.29 -12.24
N ILE A 787 -14.81 45.14 -11.23
CA ILE A 787 -15.26 45.21 -9.83
C ILE A 787 -14.55 46.40 -9.20
N ASN A 788 -15.32 47.45 -8.94
CA ASN A 788 -14.92 48.62 -8.18
C ASN A 788 -14.93 48.22 -6.70
N VAL A 789 -13.77 48.10 -6.06
CA VAL A 789 -13.67 48.19 -4.61
C VAL A 789 -12.68 49.30 -4.31
N GLY A 790 -13.23 50.50 -4.09
CA GLY A 790 -12.49 51.59 -3.49
C GLY A 790 -12.03 51.17 -2.11
N ILE A 791 -10.73 51.21 -1.87
CA ILE A 791 -10.16 51.31 -0.54
C ILE A 791 -9.26 52.53 -0.60
N GLU A 792 -9.71 53.60 0.05
CA GLU A 792 -8.91 54.76 0.39
C GLU A 792 -7.66 54.31 1.16
N GLU A 793 -6.50 54.70 0.65
CA GLU A 793 -5.25 54.65 1.39
C GLU A 793 -5.34 55.60 2.60
N GLN A 794 -5.18 55.06 3.80
CA GLN A 794 -4.63 55.81 4.94
C GLN A 794 -3.32 55.17 5.39
N SER A 795 -2.25 55.74 4.82
CA SER A 795 -0.92 56.01 5.38
C SER A 795 -0.53 55.42 6.74
N VAL A 796 0.59 54.69 6.76
CA VAL A 796 1.73 54.99 7.64
C VAL A 796 3.05 54.84 6.86
N THR A 797 3.56 55.99 6.42
CA THR A 797 4.95 56.44 6.13
C THR A 797 6.12 55.45 6.34
N GLY A 798 7.20 55.39 5.54
CA GLY A 798 7.63 56.25 4.41
C GLY A 798 9.11 56.01 4.02
N TYR A 799 9.49 56.65 2.92
CA TYR A 799 10.82 56.91 2.32
C TYR A 799 11.36 55.97 1.21
N LEU A 800 10.96 56.30 -0.02
CA LEU A 800 11.79 56.25 -1.25
C LEU A 800 12.74 57.48 -1.26
N PRO A 801 13.89 57.44 -1.96
CA PRO A 801 13.98 57.83 -3.40
C PRO A 801 15.02 56.97 -4.18
N GLU A 802 15.23 56.96 -5.49
CA GLU A 802 14.73 57.56 -6.74
C GLU A 802 15.45 56.81 -7.90
N GLU A 803 14.77 56.68 -9.03
CA GLU A 803 15.24 56.65 -10.45
C GLU A 803 16.43 55.78 -10.93
N PHE A 804 16.20 54.92 -11.95
CA PHE A 804 16.66 55.06 -13.36
C PHE A 804 16.47 53.74 -14.17
N PRO A 805 16.53 53.73 -15.53
CA PRO A 805 15.45 53.31 -16.41
C PRO A 805 15.65 51.93 -17.07
N GLN A 806 14.59 51.43 -17.72
CA GLN A 806 14.59 50.24 -18.59
C GLN A 806 15.53 50.39 -19.80
N PRO A 807 15.96 49.25 -20.38
CA PRO A 807 15.96 49.17 -21.84
C PRO A 807 15.30 47.90 -22.40
N ASP A 808 14.49 48.20 -23.40
CA ASP A 808 13.91 47.48 -24.53
C ASP A 808 14.39 46.07 -24.93
N ILE A 809 13.37 45.29 -25.29
CA ILE A 809 13.39 44.00 -25.99
C ILE A 809 13.64 44.21 -27.48
N VAL A 810 14.55 43.46 -28.11
CA VAL A 810 14.42 43.01 -29.50
C VAL A 810 15.03 41.61 -29.65
N GLY A 811 14.25 40.66 -30.16
CA GLY A 811 14.60 39.24 -30.29
C GLY A 811 15.36 38.88 -31.57
N PHE A 812 15.72 37.61 -31.72
CA PHE A 812 16.20 37.05 -33.00
C PHE A 812 15.92 35.55 -33.17
N GLU A 813 15.71 35.21 -34.45
CA GLU A 813 15.35 33.93 -35.05
C GLU A 813 16.51 32.92 -35.17
N LEU A 814 16.13 31.67 -35.46
CA LEU A 814 16.94 30.48 -35.74
C LEU A 814 17.70 30.56 -37.08
N TYR A 815 18.89 29.92 -37.17
CA TYR A 815 19.28 28.87 -38.15
C TYR A 815 20.79 28.50 -38.01
N PRO A 816 21.31 27.43 -38.67
CA PRO A 816 22.16 26.42 -38.02
C PRO A 816 23.59 26.30 -38.61
N ASP A 817 24.30 25.30 -38.08
CA ASP A 817 25.41 24.51 -38.66
C ASP A 817 26.83 25.10 -38.79
N GLU A 818 27.76 24.14 -38.67
CA GLU A 818 29.12 24.10 -39.23
C GLU A 818 30.33 24.68 -38.46
N THR A 819 31.06 23.72 -37.85
CA THR A 819 32.50 23.43 -38.04
C THR A 819 33.61 24.46 -37.70
N ILE A 820 34.49 23.98 -36.80
CA ILE A 820 35.96 23.86 -36.97
C ILE A 820 36.90 25.02 -36.53
N ASN A 821 37.86 24.59 -35.70
CA ASN A 821 39.25 25.02 -35.47
C ASN A 821 39.64 26.17 -34.52
N LEU A 822 40.36 25.75 -33.47
CA LEU A 822 41.43 26.45 -32.75
C LEU A 822 42.48 27.06 -33.71
N PRO A 823 43.16 28.14 -33.31
CA PRO A 823 44.55 27.95 -32.84
C PRO A 823 45.06 28.90 -31.74
N SER A 824 45.89 28.31 -30.86
CA SER A 824 47.19 28.76 -30.30
C SER A 824 47.46 30.20 -29.83
N MET A 825 48.04 30.32 -28.61
CA MET A 825 49.43 30.75 -28.32
C MET A 825 49.53 31.46 -26.95
N TYR A 826 50.28 30.82 -26.02
CA TYR A 826 51.32 31.28 -25.06
C TYR A 826 51.62 32.79 -24.86
N PRO A 827 52.45 33.21 -23.86
CA PRO A 827 53.26 32.48 -22.83
C PRO A 827 53.01 33.04 -21.39
N GLU A 828 53.68 32.74 -20.27
CA GLU A 828 55.09 32.53 -19.85
C GLU A 828 55.06 31.73 -18.51
N ASP A 829 55.82 30.63 -18.30
CA ASP A 829 57.23 30.53 -17.89
C ASP A 829 57.62 31.39 -16.67
N ASN A 830 58.45 30.99 -15.70
CA ASN A 830 58.96 29.72 -15.16
C ASN A 830 59.81 30.12 -13.92
N ASP A 831 60.44 29.12 -13.27
CA ASP A 831 61.55 29.20 -12.29
C ASP A 831 61.18 29.43 -10.80
N GLN A 832 61.69 28.68 -9.80
CA GLN A 832 62.85 27.78 -9.78
C GLN A 832 62.83 26.87 -8.51
N HIS A 833 63.17 25.60 -8.74
CA HIS A 833 64.10 24.74 -7.98
C HIS A 833 63.80 24.07 -6.60
N LYS A 834 64.21 22.78 -6.59
CA LYS A 834 64.70 21.89 -5.51
C LYS A 834 63.66 21.21 -4.63
N ASP A 835 63.82 19.98 -4.17
CA ASP A 835 64.60 18.77 -4.49
C ASP A 835 64.04 17.69 -3.50
N GLU A 836 64.42 16.42 -3.67
CA GLU A 836 64.25 15.28 -2.71
C GLU A 836 62.82 14.68 -2.62
N MET A 837 62.45 13.60 -3.31
CA MET A 837 63.00 12.22 -3.38
C MET A 837 62.84 11.40 -2.08
N THR A 838 62.17 10.25 -2.24
CA THR A 838 62.22 9.00 -1.43
C THR A 838 61.53 8.98 -0.04
N VAL A 839 60.87 7.90 0.42
CA VAL A 839 60.61 6.53 -0.07
C VAL A 839 59.55 5.87 0.85
N ASN A 840 58.71 5.03 0.23
CA ASN A 840 57.87 3.92 0.73
C ASN A 840 56.84 4.12 1.85
#